data_AF-A0AAN7T9P7-F1
#
_entry.id   AF-A0AAN7T9P7-F1
#
_cell.length_a   1.000
_cell.length_b   1.000
_cell.length_c   1.000
_cell.angle_alpha   90.00
_cell.angle_beta   90.00
_cell.angle_gamma   90.00
#
_symmetry.space_group_name_H-M   'P 1'
#
loop_
_entity.id
_entity.type
_entity.pdbx_description
1 polymer ?
#
loop_
_entity_poly.entity_id
_entity_poly.type
_entity_poly.pdbx_seq_one_letter_code
_entity_poly.pdbx_strand_id
1 'polypeptide(L)'
;MASNVLQHATEPRKKEIMREKVPVPNPDKPPSPSSSSAGFFQTPPEVPNQFYDDDALRRGMQLFLPQQVRDAIAPDMSNFGAKVLSPQVLSWVSDAERNLPYVKQFDSWGRRRDELFTSEGWRNLQALGIAEGMVAIPYENQFREYSRVYHFAKYALWCGSAAWVNCPSLMVDGVASLFRKHLSDPKLPKDQRSVVQSAYDRLTSRVPDYAWTTGQWMTERQGGSDVSKTETLGKYAPDSVPEVLATDGQRLGPWLIDGFKWFSSATDANMMVMLARTPKGISTFYCPMRKMLKQRDVLGNDTELNGVSIQRLKNKLGTRALPTAELELKNVRAWLIGEEGRGTKEIATVLNIARIHNGVTAIGLWGRGLAVVRAFTKVRVVGGKPLWERTAFMHNLALMHTEYRANVLLNFFVAGLLGVVEQQQIATFTGQKLDDNERLGCIPGLQDVQVANDLLRLLTPALKGHCSKTAISGLQECMECLGGVGYLENDDMQYNIARLYRDSNVMPIWEGTTDMMADDTVLRVLFGKARNSVLASLGSWFQAVITQVNESNDFNEQCNTLQVWWKGLKLITSQASREEAEMKCRAIMTRLVDIVQGSLLLIDALRDRDEVAILVAESWFRCKNANAILEHGTWTDQQLADVKIVFGTNRPEVVPCLWDEAARMYGKSAPPVLTKWQEGPRGKAMHDSGITLLHSRVPDYPGVNNQSSDKPQQHAGRKRAPKDSLQIAVVMANETTCFRK
;
A
#
# COMPACT_ATOMS: atom_id res chain seq x y z
N MET A 1 -3.08 -47.88 -27.00
CA MET A 1 -2.17 -48.09 -25.85
C MET A 1 -1.74 -46.70 -25.38
N ALA A 2 -1.84 -46.28 -24.12
CA ALA A 2 -2.62 -46.76 -22.96
C ALA A 2 -2.78 -45.49 -22.07
N SER A 3 -3.94 -45.07 -21.57
CA SER A 3 -4.74 -45.72 -20.52
C SER A 3 -3.89 -46.45 -19.48
N ASN A 4 -3.07 -45.72 -18.69
CA ASN A 4 -2.64 -46.06 -17.31
C ASN A 4 -1.57 -45.10 -16.76
N VAL A 5 -1.91 -43.83 -16.45
CA VAL A 5 -1.11 -42.97 -15.54
C VAL A 5 -2.05 -42.07 -14.72
N LEU A 6 -2.99 -42.66 -13.97
CA LEU A 6 -3.93 -41.93 -13.11
C LEU A 6 -4.18 -42.68 -11.80
N GLN A 7 -3.11 -43.13 -11.14
CA GLN A 7 -3.12 -43.70 -9.79
C GLN A 7 -1.70 -43.70 -9.21
N HIS A 8 -1.30 -42.60 -8.56
CA HIS A 8 -0.30 -42.54 -7.47
C HIS A 8 -0.15 -41.08 -6.98
N ALA A 9 -1.20 -40.58 -6.34
CA ALA A 9 -1.15 -39.36 -5.52
C ALA A 9 -1.35 -39.78 -4.05
N THR A 10 -0.35 -40.46 -3.50
CA THR A 10 -0.37 -40.98 -2.12
C THR A 10 0.71 -40.30 -1.29
N GLU A 11 0.25 -39.55 -0.28
CA GLU A 11 0.96 -38.98 0.88
C GLU A 11 2.05 -37.93 0.62
N PRO A 12 1.99 -36.76 1.30
CA PRO A 12 3.12 -35.86 1.37
C PRO A 12 4.22 -36.53 2.21
N ARG A 13 5.34 -36.88 1.58
CA ARG A 13 6.54 -37.34 2.30
C ARG A 13 6.93 -36.27 3.32
N LYS A 14 6.78 -36.59 4.61
CA LYS A 14 7.37 -35.82 5.71
C LYS A 14 8.88 -35.71 5.43
N LYS A 15 9.34 -34.54 4.97
CA LYS A 15 10.76 -34.20 5.12
C LYS A 15 11.01 -34.11 6.61
N GLU A 16 11.82 -35.01 7.15
CA GLU A 16 12.39 -34.82 8.47
C GLU A 16 13.28 -33.57 8.41
N ILE A 17 12.73 -32.46 8.89
CA ILE A 17 13.54 -31.29 9.22
C ILE A 17 14.43 -31.74 10.37
N MET A 18 15.72 -31.92 10.09
CA MET A 18 16.77 -32.12 11.10
C MET A 18 16.69 -30.96 12.09
N ARG A 19 16.06 -31.21 13.25
CA ARG A 19 15.97 -30.25 14.35
C ARG A 19 17.33 -30.18 15.03
N GLU A 20 18.24 -29.39 14.49
CA GLU A 20 19.45 -29.04 15.23
C GLU A 20 19.05 -28.37 16.54
N LYS A 21 19.54 -28.92 17.66
CA LYS A 21 19.26 -28.38 18.97
C LYS A 21 20.00 -27.07 19.13
N VAL A 22 19.29 -25.93 19.08
CA VAL A 22 19.80 -24.63 19.56
C VAL A 22 20.48 -24.87 20.91
N PRO A 23 21.81 -24.68 21.03
CA PRO A 23 22.52 -25.03 22.25
C PRO A 23 22.04 -24.13 23.40
N VAL A 24 21.29 -24.70 24.34
CA VAL A 24 21.21 -24.11 25.68
C VAL A 24 22.62 -24.20 26.26
N PRO A 25 23.26 -23.10 26.67
CA PRO A 25 24.59 -23.16 27.26
C PRO A 25 24.58 -24.11 28.45
N ASN A 26 25.39 -25.18 28.40
CA ASN A 26 25.57 -26.04 29.55
C ASN A 26 26.25 -25.18 30.64
N PRO A 27 25.61 -24.92 31.80
CA PRO A 27 26.18 -24.07 32.84
C PRO A 27 27.49 -24.62 33.40
N ASP A 28 27.73 -25.92 33.26
CA ASP A 28 28.92 -26.63 33.75
C ASP A 28 30.07 -26.68 32.73
N LYS A 29 29.90 -26.13 31.52
CA LYS A 29 30.98 -25.94 30.55
C LYS A 29 31.34 -24.45 30.42
N PRO A 30 32.63 -24.08 30.42
CA PRO A 30 33.02 -22.71 30.11
C PRO A 30 32.56 -22.36 28.68
N PRO A 31 31.92 -21.18 28.47
CA PRO A 31 31.39 -20.81 27.17
C PRO A 31 32.53 -20.67 26.16
N SER A 32 32.37 -21.31 25.00
CA SER A 32 33.28 -21.10 23.86
C SER A 32 33.01 -19.74 23.23
N PRO A 33 34.04 -18.97 22.84
CA PRO A 33 33.85 -17.72 22.09
C PRO A 33 33.08 -17.94 20.79
N SER A 34 32.20 -17.01 20.43
CA SER A 34 31.56 -17.00 19.11
C SER A 34 32.53 -16.51 18.03
N SER A 35 32.25 -16.88 16.79
CA SER A 35 32.97 -16.44 15.59
C SER A 35 31.98 -16.14 14.46
N SER A 36 32.48 -15.86 13.24
CA SER A 36 31.65 -15.78 12.03
C SER A 36 31.04 -17.11 11.60
N SER A 37 31.47 -18.24 12.16
CA SER A 37 31.04 -19.60 11.79
C SER A 37 30.63 -20.50 12.96
N ALA A 38 30.76 -20.02 14.21
CA ALA A 38 30.45 -20.80 15.41
C ALA A 38 29.75 -19.94 16.48
N GLY A 39 28.78 -20.53 17.17
CA GLY A 39 27.95 -19.87 18.19
C GLY A 39 26.47 -19.92 17.83
N PHE A 40 25.70 -18.93 18.30
CA PHE A 40 24.28 -18.80 17.97
C PHE A 40 24.08 -18.10 16.63
N PHE A 41 23.31 -18.73 15.75
CA PHE A 41 22.72 -18.11 14.57
C PHE A 41 21.20 -18.04 14.75
N GLN A 42 20.59 -16.92 14.38
CA GLN A 42 19.13 -16.75 14.47
C GLN A 42 18.44 -17.66 13.45
N THR A 43 17.52 -18.50 13.91
CA THR A 43 16.64 -19.29 13.05
C THR A 43 15.92 -18.36 12.06
N PRO A 44 16.02 -18.59 10.74
CA PRO A 44 15.30 -17.81 9.74
C PRO A 44 13.77 -17.95 9.90
N PRO A 45 13.00 -16.86 9.78
CA PRO A 45 11.54 -16.90 9.91
C PRO A 45 10.87 -17.36 8.61
N GLU A 46 10.05 -18.41 8.66
CA GLU A 46 9.26 -18.84 7.49
C GLU A 46 8.06 -17.91 7.26
N VAL A 47 8.06 -17.16 6.16
CA VAL A 47 6.92 -16.32 5.76
C VAL A 47 5.96 -17.14 4.88
N PRO A 48 4.77 -17.51 5.38
CA PRO A 48 3.81 -18.32 4.63
C PRO A 48 3.12 -17.53 3.50
N ASN A 49 2.40 -18.26 2.65
CA ASN A 49 1.55 -17.69 1.61
C ASN A 49 0.48 -16.76 2.23
N GLN A 50 0.57 -15.46 1.91
CA GLN A 50 -0.30 -14.40 2.43
C GLN A 50 -1.79 -14.61 2.09
N PHE A 51 -2.14 -15.39 1.05
CA PHE A 51 -3.56 -15.73 0.79
C PHE A 51 -4.21 -16.49 1.96
N TYR A 52 -3.42 -17.26 2.73
CA TYR A 52 -3.88 -18.02 3.89
C TYR A 52 -3.53 -17.36 5.24
N ASP A 53 -2.36 -16.71 5.34
CA ASP A 53 -1.87 -16.09 6.59
C ASP A 53 -2.36 -14.65 6.80
N ASP A 54 -2.72 -13.93 5.73
CA ASP A 54 -3.23 -12.56 5.85
C ASP A 54 -4.74 -12.55 6.09
N ASP A 55 -5.10 -12.62 7.36
CA ASP A 55 -6.50 -12.59 7.76
C ASP A 55 -7.20 -11.28 7.37
N ALA A 56 -6.48 -10.16 7.27
CA ALA A 56 -7.00 -8.87 6.82
C ALA A 56 -7.55 -8.97 5.39
N LEU A 57 -6.73 -9.47 4.46
CA LEU A 57 -7.12 -9.75 3.08
C LEU A 57 -8.25 -10.79 3.01
N ARG A 58 -8.18 -11.86 3.83
CA ARG A 58 -9.17 -12.93 3.86
C ARG A 58 -10.58 -12.42 4.18
N ARG A 59 -10.79 -11.69 5.29
CA ARG A 59 -12.15 -11.18 5.59
C ARG A 59 -12.57 -10.03 4.67
N GLY A 60 -11.62 -9.25 4.15
CA GLY A 60 -11.90 -8.31 3.06
C GLY A 60 -12.56 -9.01 1.87
N MET A 61 -11.96 -10.11 1.39
CA MET A 61 -12.58 -10.93 0.34
C MET A 61 -13.93 -11.49 0.79
N GLN A 62 -14.05 -12.02 2.01
CA GLN A 62 -15.32 -12.60 2.50
C GLN A 62 -16.46 -11.59 2.61
N LEU A 63 -16.17 -10.31 2.91
CA LEU A 63 -17.16 -9.24 3.02
C LEU A 63 -17.60 -8.71 1.64
N PHE A 64 -16.69 -8.66 0.66
CA PHE A 64 -16.93 -7.97 -0.61
C PHE A 64 -17.02 -8.89 -1.84
N LEU A 65 -16.79 -10.20 -1.69
CA LEU A 65 -16.94 -11.21 -2.75
C LEU A 65 -17.92 -12.32 -2.31
N PRO A 66 -18.94 -12.65 -3.13
CA PRO A 66 -19.79 -13.81 -2.94
C PRO A 66 -18.98 -15.09 -2.84
N GLN A 67 -19.51 -16.09 -2.12
CA GLN A 67 -18.86 -17.39 -1.95
C GLN A 67 -18.46 -18.02 -3.30
N GLN A 68 -19.36 -18.01 -4.29
CA GLN A 68 -19.09 -18.50 -5.65
C GLN A 68 -17.89 -17.82 -6.33
N VAL A 69 -17.75 -16.50 -6.20
CA VAL A 69 -16.60 -15.76 -6.78
C VAL A 69 -15.33 -16.13 -6.03
N ARG A 70 -15.38 -16.21 -4.70
CA ARG A 70 -14.22 -16.63 -3.87
C ARG A 70 -13.74 -18.03 -4.22
N ASP A 71 -14.65 -18.98 -4.40
CA ASP A 71 -14.32 -20.36 -4.77
C ASP A 71 -13.71 -20.43 -6.18
N ALA A 72 -14.22 -19.63 -7.12
CA ALA A 72 -13.68 -19.55 -8.48
C ALA A 72 -12.25 -18.96 -8.53
N ILE A 73 -11.94 -17.94 -7.72
CA ILE A 73 -10.61 -17.30 -7.71
C ILE A 73 -9.60 -17.96 -6.76
N ALA A 74 -10.04 -18.80 -5.82
CA ALA A 74 -9.16 -19.38 -4.80
C ALA A 74 -7.95 -20.15 -5.36
N PRO A 75 -8.03 -20.92 -6.47
CA PRO A 75 -6.87 -21.57 -7.07
C PRO A 75 -5.84 -20.55 -7.61
N ASP A 76 -6.29 -19.50 -8.29
CA ASP A 76 -5.43 -18.43 -8.83
C ASP A 76 -4.75 -17.65 -7.68
N MET A 77 -5.53 -17.24 -6.69
CA MET A 77 -5.04 -16.50 -5.53
C MET A 77 -4.02 -17.30 -4.71
N SER A 78 -4.27 -18.60 -4.50
CA SER A 78 -3.34 -19.49 -3.80
C SER A 78 -2.04 -19.68 -4.58
N ASN A 79 -2.14 -20.04 -5.86
CA ASN A 79 -0.98 -20.24 -6.73
C ASN A 79 -0.14 -18.97 -6.85
N PHE A 80 -0.78 -17.82 -7.05
CA PHE A 80 -0.09 -16.53 -7.16
C PHE A 80 0.56 -16.12 -5.83
N GLY A 81 -0.13 -16.30 -4.70
CA GLY A 81 0.42 -16.02 -3.37
C GLY A 81 1.67 -16.87 -3.03
N ALA A 82 1.76 -18.09 -3.55
CA ALA A 82 2.99 -18.89 -3.50
C ALA A 82 4.05 -18.40 -4.50
N LYS A 83 3.64 -18.05 -5.72
CA LYS A 83 4.52 -17.57 -6.81
C LYS A 83 5.28 -16.31 -6.44
N VAL A 84 4.64 -15.33 -5.79
CA VAL A 84 5.28 -14.08 -5.34
C VAL A 84 6.29 -14.27 -4.21
N LEU A 85 6.29 -15.42 -3.54
CA LEU A 85 7.29 -15.81 -2.54
C LEU A 85 8.32 -16.82 -3.08
N SER A 86 8.22 -17.20 -4.37
CA SER A 86 9.14 -18.17 -4.95
C SER A 86 10.58 -17.61 -5.05
N PRO A 87 11.62 -18.48 -4.91
CA PRO A 87 13.01 -18.05 -5.07
C PRO A 87 13.27 -17.36 -6.41
N GLN A 88 12.58 -17.77 -7.48
CA GLN A 88 12.71 -17.16 -8.81
C GLN A 88 12.24 -15.70 -8.80
N VAL A 89 11.04 -15.42 -8.29
CA VAL A 89 10.51 -14.04 -8.24
C VAL A 89 11.35 -13.17 -7.30
N LEU A 90 11.75 -13.70 -6.14
CA LEU A 90 12.62 -12.99 -5.21
C LEU A 90 14.01 -12.68 -5.81
N SER A 91 14.56 -13.57 -6.65
CA SER A 91 15.81 -13.30 -7.37
C SER A 91 15.65 -12.18 -8.41
N TRP A 92 14.50 -12.09 -9.10
CA TRP A 92 14.22 -10.99 -10.02
C TRP A 92 14.07 -9.65 -9.30
N VAL A 93 13.48 -9.64 -8.09
CA VAL A 93 13.44 -8.43 -7.23
C VAL A 93 14.84 -8.01 -6.81
N SER A 94 15.70 -8.97 -6.44
CA SER A 94 17.09 -8.71 -6.05
C SER A 94 17.90 -8.15 -7.22
N ASP A 95 17.77 -8.74 -8.41
CA ASP A 95 18.38 -8.25 -9.64
C ASP A 95 17.93 -6.82 -9.97
N ALA A 96 16.62 -6.53 -9.92
CA ALA A 96 16.08 -5.22 -10.26
C ALA A 96 16.54 -4.10 -9.29
N GLU A 97 16.68 -4.39 -8.00
CA GLU A 97 17.14 -3.41 -7.00
C GLU A 97 18.68 -3.25 -6.96
N ARG A 98 19.44 -4.25 -7.42
CA ARG A 98 20.91 -4.19 -7.52
C ARG A 98 21.38 -3.59 -8.85
N ASN A 99 20.82 -4.05 -9.96
CA ASN A 99 21.19 -3.67 -11.32
C ASN A 99 20.28 -2.55 -11.83
N LEU A 100 20.43 -1.38 -11.20
CA LEU A 100 19.60 -0.20 -11.44
C LEU A 100 19.61 0.25 -12.92
N PRO A 101 18.50 0.82 -13.42
CA PRO A 101 18.43 1.30 -14.79
C PRO A 101 19.45 2.42 -15.05
N TYR A 102 19.99 2.45 -16.27
CA TYR A 102 20.96 3.46 -16.71
C TYR A 102 20.74 3.82 -18.18
N VAL A 103 21.29 4.95 -18.64
CA VAL A 103 21.09 5.47 -20.00
C VAL A 103 22.44 5.71 -20.68
N LYS A 104 22.59 5.19 -21.91
CA LYS A 104 23.69 5.57 -22.81
C LYS A 104 23.21 6.72 -23.70
N GLN A 105 23.56 7.94 -23.31
CA GLN A 105 23.13 9.14 -24.02
C GLN A 105 23.79 9.30 -25.39
N PHE A 106 25.05 8.89 -25.54
CA PHE A 106 25.83 9.04 -26.77
C PHE A 106 26.45 7.71 -27.21
N ASP A 107 26.59 7.51 -28.52
CA ASP A 107 27.46 6.48 -29.09
C ASP A 107 28.94 6.89 -28.99
N SER A 108 29.85 5.96 -29.30
CA SER A 108 31.31 6.18 -29.28
C SER A 108 31.81 7.28 -30.24
N TRP A 109 30.93 7.82 -31.09
CA TRP A 109 31.22 8.84 -32.09
C TRP A 109 30.51 10.18 -31.79
N GLY A 110 29.92 10.32 -30.60
CA GLY A 110 29.25 11.54 -30.15
C GLY A 110 27.85 11.76 -30.70
N ARG A 111 27.22 10.76 -31.34
CA ARG A 111 25.81 10.88 -31.76
C ARG A 111 24.90 10.56 -30.60
N ARG A 112 23.90 11.41 -30.35
CA ARG A 112 22.91 11.17 -29.28
C ARG A 112 22.02 9.96 -29.64
N ARG A 113 21.78 9.09 -28.66
CA ARG A 113 21.03 7.83 -28.75
C ARG A 113 19.96 7.69 -27.67
N ASP A 114 20.23 8.18 -26.46
CA ASP A 114 19.36 8.08 -25.28
C ASP A 114 18.80 6.66 -25.06
N GLU A 115 19.69 5.67 -25.13
CA GLU A 115 19.35 4.26 -25.00
C GLU A 115 19.23 3.86 -23.51
N LEU A 116 18.02 3.53 -23.07
CA LEU A 116 17.71 3.11 -21.70
C LEU A 116 17.91 1.59 -21.54
N PHE A 117 18.69 1.21 -20.54
CA PHE A 117 18.89 -0.18 -20.12
C PHE A 117 18.19 -0.43 -18.79
N THR A 118 17.48 -1.56 -18.70
CA THR A 118 16.85 -2.09 -17.48
C THR A 118 17.43 -3.48 -17.16
N SER A 119 17.28 -3.93 -15.91
CA SER A 119 17.71 -5.28 -15.51
C SER A 119 16.84 -6.37 -16.16
N GLU A 120 17.27 -7.63 -16.10
CA GLU A 120 16.46 -8.75 -16.58
C GLU A 120 15.28 -9.02 -15.63
N GLY A 121 15.53 -8.97 -14.32
CA GLY A 121 14.52 -9.07 -13.27
C GLY A 121 13.41 -8.04 -13.42
N TRP A 122 13.72 -6.78 -13.77
CA TRP A 122 12.70 -5.76 -14.07
C TRP A 122 11.78 -6.20 -15.22
N ARG A 123 12.33 -6.68 -16.34
CA ARG A 123 11.55 -7.16 -17.49
C ARG A 123 10.74 -8.41 -17.17
N ASN A 124 11.33 -9.37 -16.44
CA ASN A 124 10.66 -10.60 -16.03
C ASN A 124 9.51 -10.33 -15.04
N LEU A 125 9.66 -9.35 -14.14
CA LEU A 125 8.58 -8.92 -13.24
C LEU A 125 7.46 -8.19 -13.99
N GLN A 126 7.78 -7.36 -15.01
CA GLN A 126 6.77 -6.78 -15.90
C GLN A 126 5.99 -7.87 -16.64
N ALA A 127 6.70 -8.80 -17.29
CA ALA A 127 6.10 -9.93 -18.02
C ALA A 127 5.23 -10.81 -17.11
N LEU A 128 5.68 -11.09 -15.89
CA LEU A 128 4.89 -11.78 -14.88
C LEU A 128 3.60 -11.01 -14.52
N GLY A 129 3.71 -9.71 -14.23
CA GLY A 129 2.55 -8.88 -13.89
C GLY A 129 1.50 -8.81 -15.00
N ILE A 130 1.96 -8.75 -16.26
CA ILE A 130 1.11 -8.82 -17.45
C ILE A 130 0.37 -10.16 -17.52
N ALA A 131 1.09 -11.29 -17.50
CA ALA A 131 0.51 -12.63 -17.61
C ALA A 131 -0.49 -12.94 -16.47
N GLU A 132 -0.16 -12.51 -15.25
CA GLU A 132 -0.98 -12.71 -14.06
C GLU A 132 -2.21 -11.81 -13.99
N GLY A 133 -2.32 -10.84 -14.91
CA GLY A 133 -3.49 -9.98 -15.06
C GLY A 133 -3.53 -8.80 -14.09
N MET A 134 -2.37 -8.26 -13.68
CA MET A 134 -2.27 -7.08 -12.81
C MET A 134 -2.94 -5.82 -13.38
N VAL A 135 -3.36 -5.86 -14.65
CA VAL A 135 -4.29 -4.90 -15.26
C VAL A 135 -5.44 -5.59 -16.01
N ALA A 136 -5.24 -6.76 -16.64
CA ALA A 136 -6.25 -7.40 -17.49
C ALA A 136 -7.56 -7.79 -16.77
N ILE A 137 -7.48 -8.28 -15.51
CA ILE A 137 -8.64 -8.81 -14.74
C ILE A 137 -9.90 -7.92 -14.80
N PRO A 138 -9.86 -6.61 -14.47
CA PRO A 138 -11.03 -5.74 -14.52
C PRO A 138 -11.56 -5.43 -15.94
N TYR A 139 -10.78 -5.69 -17.00
CA TYR A 139 -11.21 -5.50 -18.39
C TYR A 139 -11.76 -6.78 -19.01
N GLU A 140 -11.31 -7.95 -18.54
CA GLU A 140 -11.95 -9.25 -18.79
C GLU A 140 -13.36 -9.31 -18.18
N ASN A 141 -13.57 -8.57 -17.07
CA ASN A 141 -14.85 -8.39 -16.37
C ASN A 141 -15.62 -9.71 -16.06
N GLN A 142 -14.89 -10.81 -15.91
CA GLN A 142 -15.44 -12.17 -15.74
C GLN A 142 -16.42 -12.28 -14.57
N PHE A 143 -16.22 -11.48 -13.51
CA PHE A 143 -17.05 -11.44 -12.32
C PHE A 143 -17.81 -10.11 -12.18
N ARG A 144 -18.07 -9.42 -13.30
CA ARG A 144 -18.73 -8.10 -13.36
C ARG A 144 -18.15 -7.12 -12.33
N GLU A 145 -18.98 -6.47 -11.53
CA GLU A 145 -18.59 -5.51 -10.48
C GLU A 145 -17.56 -6.05 -9.46
N TYR A 146 -17.53 -7.37 -9.21
CA TYR A 146 -16.57 -8.00 -8.30
C TYR A 146 -15.16 -8.10 -8.88
N SER A 147 -14.99 -7.95 -10.19
CA SER A 147 -13.69 -8.09 -10.88
C SER A 147 -12.64 -7.12 -10.33
N ARG A 148 -13.06 -5.92 -9.88
CA ARG A 148 -12.17 -4.94 -9.22
C ARG A 148 -11.71 -5.37 -7.83
N VAL A 149 -12.56 -6.03 -7.06
CA VAL A 149 -12.20 -6.53 -5.71
C VAL A 149 -11.25 -7.73 -5.84
N TYR A 150 -11.51 -8.65 -6.78
CA TYR A 150 -10.57 -9.74 -7.11
C TYR A 150 -9.21 -9.19 -7.57
N HIS A 151 -9.21 -8.26 -8.54
CA HIS A 151 -8.01 -7.60 -9.05
C HIS A 151 -7.16 -6.99 -7.92
N PHE A 152 -7.76 -6.17 -7.07
CA PHE A 152 -7.01 -5.51 -6.00
C PHE A 152 -6.61 -6.45 -4.85
N ALA A 153 -7.36 -7.54 -4.61
CA ALA A 153 -6.90 -8.60 -3.71
C ALA A 153 -5.64 -9.31 -4.25
N LYS A 154 -5.62 -9.67 -5.54
CA LYS A 154 -4.44 -10.28 -6.19
C LYS A 154 -3.25 -9.31 -6.22
N TYR A 155 -3.52 -8.04 -6.54
CA TYR A 155 -2.51 -6.98 -6.59
C TYR A 155 -1.92 -6.68 -5.19
N ALA A 156 -2.68 -6.79 -4.10
CA ALA A 156 -2.13 -6.64 -2.75
C ALA A 156 -1.04 -7.69 -2.41
N LEU A 157 -1.22 -8.95 -2.85
CA LEU A 157 -0.21 -10.01 -2.74
C LEU A 157 1.05 -9.67 -3.57
N TRP A 158 0.88 -9.00 -4.71
CA TRP A 158 1.95 -8.64 -5.62
C TRP A 158 2.91 -7.56 -5.09
N CYS A 159 2.37 -6.51 -4.44
CA CYS A 159 3.12 -5.28 -4.16
C CYS A 159 4.46 -5.49 -3.42
N GLY A 160 4.51 -6.40 -2.44
CA GLY A 160 5.74 -6.72 -1.70
C GLY A 160 6.87 -7.29 -2.58
N SER A 161 6.54 -7.86 -3.74
CA SER A 161 7.46 -8.60 -4.63
C SER A 161 7.52 -8.01 -6.06
N ALA A 162 7.01 -6.80 -6.26
CA ALA A 162 6.86 -6.20 -7.59
C ALA A 162 8.08 -5.37 -8.08
N ALA A 163 9.06 -5.06 -7.22
CA ALA A 163 10.17 -4.14 -7.51
C ALA A 163 9.75 -2.84 -8.26
N TRP A 164 8.56 -2.32 -7.97
CA TRP A 164 7.93 -1.16 -8.63
C TRP A 164 7.47 -1.27 -10.09
N VAL A 165 7.38 -2.48 -10.68
CA VAL A 165 6.66 -2.67 -11.97
C VAL A 165 5.14 -2.46 -11.85
N ASN A 166 4.63 -2.32 -10.62
CA ASN A 166 3.27 -1.88 -10.35
C ASN A 166 3.03 -0.39 -10.72
N CYS A 167 4.08 0.44 -10.82
CA CYS A 167 3.98 1.83 -11.29
C CYS A 167 3.58 1.92 -12.78
N PRO A 168 4.17 1.18 -13.74
CA PRO A 168 3.59 1.07 -15.07
C PRO A 168 2.18 0.46 -15.02
N SER A 169 1.94 -0.58 -14.21
CA SER A 169 0.61 -1.23 -14.13
C SER A 169 -0.53 -0.27 -13.78
N LEU A 170 -0.37 0.58 -12.77
CA LEU A 170 -1.41 1.56 -12.39
C LEU A 170 -1.64 2.65 -13.45
N MET A 171 -0.61 3.00 -14.22
CA MET A 171 -0.74 3.94 -15.34
C MET A 171 -1.46 3.28 -16.52
N VAL A 172 -1.16 2.01 -16.81
CA VAL A 172 -1.84 1.20 -17.85
C VAL A 172 -3.34 1.10 -17.54
N ASP A 173 -3.72 0.78 -16.32
CA ASP A 173 -5.13 0.68 -15.92
C ASP A 173 -5.86 2.02 -16.08
N GLY A 174 -5.29 3.11 -15.55
CA GLY A 174 -5.89 4.44 -15.68
C GLY A 174 -6.08 4.87 -17.15
N VAL A 175 -5.11 4.56 -18.02
CA VAL A 175 -5.18 4.87 -19.46
C VAL A 175 -6.12 3.94 -20.21
N ALA A 176 -6.18 2.65 -19.87
CA ALA A 176 -7.12 1.70 -20.45
C ALA A 176 -8.58 2.09 -20.16
N SER A 177 -8.89 2.54 -18.94
CA SER A 177 -10.21 3.06 -18.58
C SER A 177 -10.55 4.35 -19.35
N LEU A 178 -9.58 5.26 -19.49
CA LEU A 178 -9.71 6.46 -20.33
C LEU A 178 -10.00 6.10 -21.80
N PHE A 179 -9.29 5.12 -22.36
CA PHE A 179 -9.48 4.70 -23.75
C PHE A 179 -10.82 3.98 -23.96
N ARG A 180 -11.24 3.11 -23.04
CA ARG A 180 -12.59 2.49 -23.04
C ARG A 180 -13.70 3.56 -23.11
N LYS A 181 -13.59 4.62 -22.31
CA LYS A 181 -14.50 5.78 -22.35
C LYS A 181 -14.52 6.46 -23.73
N HIS A 182 -13.37 6.73 -24.34
CA HIS A 182 -13.30 7.40 -25.66
C HIS A 182 -13.75 6.49 -26.81
N LEU A 183 -13.44 5.20 -26.77
CA LEU A 183 -13.91 4.22 -27.75
C LEU A 183 -15.44 4.04 -27.68
N SER A 184 -16.05 4.26 -26.51
CA SER A 184 -17.51 4.25 -26.33
C SER A 184 -18.21 5.47 -26.96
N ASP A 185 -17.50 6.56 -27.28
CA ASP A 185 -18.12 7.71 -27.96
C ASP A 185 -18.21 7.43 -29.48
N PRO A 186 -19.40 7.37 -30.09
CA PRO A 186 -19.55 7.16 -31.54
C PRO A 186 -18.93 8.29 -32.38
N LYS A 187 -18.66 9.47 -31.79
CA LYS A 187 -18.06 10.63 -32.48
C LYS A 187 -16.55 10.54 -32.65
N LEU A 188 -15.86 9.59 -31.99
CA LEU A 188 -14.41 9.43 -32.13
C LEU A 188 -14.05 9.16 -33.61
N PRO A 189 -13.20 9.99 -34.25
CA PRO A 189 -12.82 9.85 -35.67
C PRO A 189 -12.28 8.46 -36.02
N LYS A 190 -12.53 7.97 -37.23
CA LYS A 190 -12.22 6.58 -37.63
C LYS A 190 -10.72 6.24 -37.56
N ASP A 191 -9.88 7.18 -37.98
CA ASP A 191 -8.42 7.08 -37.91
C ASP A 191 -7.96 7.04 -36.46
N GLN A 192 -8.40 8.00 -35.64
CA GLN A 192 -8.10 8.03 -34.21
C GLN A 192 -8.61 6.78 -33.47
N ARG A 193 -9.79 6.27 -33.83
CA ARG A 193 -10.38 5.06 -33.26
C ARG A 193 -9.48 3.84 -33.48
N SER A 194 -8.92 3.66 -34.68
CA SER A 194 -8.01 2.54 -34.94
C SER A 194 -6.75 2.58 -34.07
N VAL A 195 -6.20 3.78 -33.85
CA VAL A 195 -5.04 4.02 -33.00
C VAL A 195 -5.36 3.75 -31.52
N VAL A 196 -6.46 4.30 -31.02
CA VAL A 196 -6.87 4.13 -29.60
C VAL A 196 -7.27 2.69 -29.31
N GLN A 197 -7.92 1.99 -30.25
CA GLN A 197 -8.23 0.56 -30.13
C GLN A 197 -6.95 -0.28 -30.08
N SER A 198 -6.02 -0.06 -31.02
CA SER A 198 -4.71 -0.74 -31.08
C SER A 198 -3.94 -0.62 -29.75
N ALA A 199 -3.96 0.57 -29.14
CA ALA A 199 -3.36 0.78 -27.83
C ALA A 199 -4.16 0.09 -26.70
N TYR A 200 -5.49 0.22 -26.68
CA TYR A 200 -6.36 -0.38 -25.66
C TYR A 200 -6.21 -1.91 -25.60
N ASP A 201 -6.20 -2.58 -26.75
CA ASP A 201 -6.07 -4.05 -26.85
C ASP A 201 -4.71 -4.54 -26.32
N ARG A 202 -3.66 -3.71 -26.40
CA ARG A 202 -2.33 -4.02 -25.86
C ARG A 202 -2.19 -3.69 -24.38
N LEU A 203 -2.79 -2.60 -23.91
CA LEU A 203 -2.81 -2.22 -22.50
C LEU A 203 -3.62 -3.22 -21.64
N THR A 204 -4.59 -3.92 -22.23
CA THR A 204 -5.47 -4.88 -21.55
C THR A 204 -5.08 -6.36 -21.75
N SER A 205 -4.04 -6.64 -22.53
CA SER A 205 -3.60 -8.02 -22.83
C SER A 205 -2.83 -8.68 -21.69
N ARG A 206 -2.93 -10.02 -21.60
CA ARG A 206 -2.08 -10.88 -20.76
C ARG A 206 -0.84 -11.45 -21.48
N VAL A 207 -0.65 -11.19 -22.77
CA VAL A 207 0.45 -11.78 -23.55
C VAL A 207 1.68 -10.88 -23.45
N PRO A 208 2.77 -11.27 -22.76
CA PRO A 208 3.90 -10.36 -22.47
C PRO A 208 4.56 -9.74 -23.70
N ASP A 209 4.71 -10.51 -24.78
CA ASP A 209 5.37 -10.06 -26.01
C ASP A 209 4.49 -9.12 -26.88
N TYR A 210 3.19 -9.01 -26.57
CA TYR A 210 2.23 -8.16 -27.28
C TYR A 210 1.76 -6.97 -26.44
N ALA A 211 1.65 -7.17 -25.12
CA ALA A 211 1.11 -6.20 -24.19
C ALA A 211 2.00 -4.95 -24.10
N TRP A 212 1.37 -3.81 -23.84
CA TRP A 212 2.05 -2.52 -23.72
C TRP A 212 1.96 -1.97 -22.30
N THR A 213 3.01 -1.25 -21.91
CA THR A 213 2.98 -0.36 -20.74
C THR A 213 2.91 1.10 -21.17
N THR A 214 2.53 1.99 -20.24
CA THR A 214 2.43 3.43 -20.49
C THR A 214 3.06 4.26 -19.37
N GLY A 215 3.66 5.39 -19.74
CA GLY A 215 3.97 6.49 -18.83
C GLY A 215 2.82 7.50 -18.68
N GLN A 216 2.84 8.29 -17.61
CA GLN A 216 1.93 9.41 -17.33
C GLN A 216 2.76 10.68 -17.04
N TRP A 217 2.94 11.57 -18.04
CA TRP A 217 3.89 12.69 -17.92
C TRP A 217 3.20 14.04 -17.72
N MET A 218 2.86 14.30 -16.46
CA MET A 218 2.18 15.53 -16.03
C MET A 218 3.15 16.59 -15.51
N THR A 219 4.05 16.18 -14.60
CA THR A 219 4.86 17.07 -13.78
C THR A 219 5.95 17.80 -14.56
N GLU A 220 6.00 19.11 -14.39
CA GLU A 220 7.02 19.99 -14.95
C GLU A 220 7.72 20.78 -13.83
N ARG A 221 8.73 21.60 -14.17
CA ARG A 221 9.52 22.34 -13.17
C ARG A 221 8.67 23.33 -12.37
N GLN A 222 7.65 23.93 -12.99
CA GLN A 222 6.74 24.85 -12.31
C GLN A 222 5.78 24.17 -11.31
N GLY A 223 5.54 22.87 -11.43
CA GLY A 223 4.63 22.16 -10.54
C GLY A 223 4.22 20.76 -11.00
N GLY A 224 3.86 19.93 -10.01
CA GLY A 224 3.13 18.67 -10.21
C GLY A 224 1.67 18.76 -9.73
N SER A 225 1.43 19.38 -8.57
CA SER A 225 0.08 19.60 -8.04
C SER A 225 -0.74 20.62 -8.84
N ASP A 226 -0.08 21.66 -9.35
CA ASP A 226 -0.68 22.68 -10.22
C ASP A 226 -0.21 22.48 -11.67
N VAL A 227 -0.94 21.65 -12.41
CA VAL A 227 -0.70 21.43 -13.86
C VAL A 227 -1.24 22.56 -14.75
N SER A 228 -1.92 23.58 -14.19
CA SER A 228 -2.45 24.70 -14.99
C SER A 228 -1.35 25.56 -15.61
N LYS A 229 -0.13 25.48 -15.03
CA LYS A 229 1.09 26.19 -15.43
C LYS A 229 2.00 25.42 -16.40
N THR A 230 1.54 24.28 -16.94
CA THR A 230 2.25 23.50 -17.98
C THR A 230 2.83 24.41 -19.09
N GLU A 231 4.13 24.30 -19.32
CA GLU A 231 4.94 25.02 -20.32
C GLU A 231 5.09 24.23 -21.61
N THR A 232 5.01 22.89 -21.57
CA THR A 232 5.01 22.05 -22.78
C THR A 232 3.89 22.49 -23.73
N LEU A 233 4.21 22.76 -24.99
CA LEU A 233 3.30 23.28 -26.01
C LEU A 233 2.87 22.18 -26.97
N GLY A 234 1.61 22.22 -27.41
CA GLY A 234 1.06 21.38 -28.46
C GLY A 234 0.59 22.20 -29.65
N LYS A 235 1.17 21.94 -30.83
CA LYS A 235 0.83 22.59 -32.10
C LYS A 235 0.16 21.58 -33.04
N TYR A 236 -1.03 21.91 -33.53
CA TYR A 236 -1.68 21.13 -34.59
C TYR A 236 -0.98 21.40 -35.93
N ALA A 237 -0.59 20.34 -36.64
CA ALA A 237 0.36 20.42 -37.76
C ALA A 237 0.15 19.35 -38.86
N PRO A 238 -1.11 19.06 -39.29
CA PRO A 238 -1.44 17.87 -40.09
C PRO A 238 -0.69 17.79 -41.43
N ASP A 239 -0.54 18.91 -42.15
CA ASP A 239 0.03 18.92 -43.51
C ASP A 239 1.57 18.99 -43.53
N SER A 240 2.18 19.35 -42.41
CA SER A 240 3.64 19.59 -42.30
C SER A 240 4.42 18.41 -41.73
N VAL A 241 3.77 17.28 -41.46
CA VAL A 241 4.38 16.15 -40.77
C VAL A 241 4.42 14.90 -41.67
N PRO A 242 5.59 14.24 -41.81
CA PRO A 242 5.71 13.09 -42.68
C PRO A 242 4.89 11.90 -42.16
N GLU A 243 4.38 11.10 -43.07
CA GLU A 243 3.78 9.80 -42.73
C GLU A 243 4.87 8.86 -42.22
N VAL A 244 4.75 8.52 -40.94
CA VAL A 244 5.65 7.63 -40.18
C VAL A 244 4.75 6.84 -39.23
N LEU A 245 5.06 5.56 -39.05
CA LEU A 245 4.30 4.65 -38.21
C LEU A 245 4.91 4.55 -36.80
N ALA A 246 4.07 4.25 -35.82
CA ALA A 246 4.45 3.73 -34.52
C ALA A 246 4.83 2.23 -34.63
N THR A 247 5.33 1.66 -33.54
CA THR A 247 5.82 0.27 -33.49
C THR A 247 4.72 -0.80 -33.55
N ASP A 248 3.44 -0.42 -33.40
CA ASP A 248 2.28 -1.27 -33.68
C ASP A 248 1.74 -1.13 -35.12
N GLY A 249 2.44 -0.38 -35.98
CA GLY A 249 2.01 -0.09 -37.35
C GLY A 249 0.95 1.01 -37.47
N GLN A 250 0.53 1.64 -36.37
CA GLN A 250 -0.44 2.74 -36.41
C GLN A 250 0.20 4.06 -36.85
N ARG A 251 -0.60 4.99 -37.37
CA ARG A 251 -0.11 6.32 -37.81
C ARG A 251 0.22 7.19 -36.60
N LEU A 252 1.37 7.86 -36.62
CA LEU A 252 1.69 8.91 -35.66
C LEU A 252 0.74 10.12 -35.83
N GLY A 253 0.29 10.70 -34.72
CA GLY A 253 -0.75 11.74 -34.77
C GLY A 253 -0.31 13.09 -35.34
N PRO A 254 -1.27 13.98 -35.65
CA PRO A 254 -1.03 15.25 -36.35
C PRO A 254 -0.54 16.39 -35.46
N TRP A 255 -0.38 16.17 -34.15
CA TRP A 255 0.14 17.18 -33.22
C TRP A 255 1.66 17.04 -33.05
N LEU A 256 2.33 18.19 -32.94
CA LEU A 256 3.73 18.32 -32.53
C LEU A 256 3.76 18.85 -31.10
N ILE A 257 4.43 18.11 -30.21
CA ILE A 257 4.60 18.49 -28.81
C ILE A 257 6.07 18.81 -28.54
N ASP A 258 6.32 20.00 -27.98
CA ASP A 258 7.63 20.54 -27.65
C ASP A 258 7.63 21.05 -26.19
N GLY A 259 8.64 20.69 -25.40
CA GLY A 259 8.65 21.04 -23.97
C GLY A 259 9.60 20.21 -23.11
N PHE A 260 9.32 20.14 -21.82
CA PHE A 260 10.20 19.49 -20.85
C PHE A 260 9.42 18.89 -19.68
N LYS A 261 9.55 17.58 -19.48
CA LYS A 261 8.89 16.82 -18.41
C LYS A 261 9.88 16.52 -17.29
N TRP A 262 9.52 16.96 -16.08
CA TRP A 262 10.42 16.98 -14.92
C TRP A 262 10.43 15.65 -14.16
N PHE A 263 9.31 14.94 -14.12
CA PHE A 263 9.24 13.56 -13.60
C PHE A 263 8.45 12.71 -14.58
N SER A 264 9.15 11.82 -15.27
CA SER A 264 8.57 10.85 -16.20
C SER A 264 8.95 9.45 -15.73
N SER A 265 8.02 8.72 -15.10
CA SER A 265 8.22 7.32 -14.72
C SER A 265 7.88 6.37 -15.87
N ALA A 266 8.43 5.15 -15.81
CA ALA A 266 8.31 4.12 -16.84
C ALA A 266 8.77 4.62 -18.22
N THR A 267 9.99 5.14 -18.31
CA THR A 267 10.57 5.61 -19.59
C THR A 267 11.00 4.48 -20.54
N ASP A 268 10.85 3.24 -20.09
CA ASP A 268 10.89 2.00 -20.88
C ASP A 268 9.55 1.67 -21.56
N ALA A 269 8.47 2.38 -21.22
CA ALA A 269 7.13 2.12 -21.73
C ALA A 269 6.95 2.33 -23.25
N ASN A 270 6.00 1.61 -23.83
CA ASN A 270 5.70 1.64 -25.26
C ASN A 270 4.99 2.93 -25.71
N MET A 271 4.28 3.58 -24.78
CA MET A 271 3.54 4.82 -25.01
C MET A 271 3.53 5.71 -23.76
N MET A 272 2.98 6.92 -23.90
CA MET A 272 2.71 7.81 -22.79
C MET A 272 1.43 8.63 -23.02
N VAL A 273 0.77 8.98 -21.92
CA VAL A 273 -0.23 10.05 -21.90
C VAL A 273 0.37 11.27 -21.21
N MET A 274 0.27 12.44 -21.83
CA MET A 274 0.82 13.69 -21.29
C MET A 274 -0.10 14.90 -21.49
N LEU A 275 0.09 15.93 -20.67
CA LEU A 275 -0.53 17.25 -20.87
C LEU A 275 0.38 18.17 -21.68
N ALA A 276 -0.21 18.95 -22.58
CA ALA A 276 0.44 20.09 -23.23
C ALA A 276 -0.55 21.25 -23.42
N ARG A 277 -0.02 22.47 -23.48
CA ARG A 277 -0.79 23.70 -23.71
C ARG A 277 -1.01 23.92 -25.20
N THR A 278 -2.26 24.12 -25.54
CA THR A 278 -2.76 24.46 -26.89
C THR A 278 -3.37 25.87 -26.86
N PRO A 279 -3.71 26.48 -28.00
CA PRO A 279 -4.41 27.78 -28.03
C PRO A 279 -5.72 27.80 -27.23
N LYS A 280 -6.42 26.65 -27.10
CA LYS A 280 -7.64 26.55 -26.27
C LYS A 280 -7.38 26.15 -24.80
N GLY A 281 -6.12 26.02 -24.37
CA GLY A 281 -5.74 25.71 -23.00
C GLY A 281 -5.03 24.36 -22.84
N ILE A 282 -5.08 23.78 -21.64
CA ILE A 282 -4.41 22.51 -21.32
C ILE A 282 -5.18 21.32 -21.91
N SER A 283 -4.49 20.50 -22.71
CA SER A 283 -5.02 19.39 -23.49
C SER A 283 -4.27 18.09 -23.19
N THR A 284 -4.94 16.94 -23.28
CA THR A 284 -4.36 15.61 -23.05
C THR A 284 -3.98 14.96 -24.37
N PHE A 285 -2.82 14.30 -24.41
CA PHE A 285 -2.27 13.71 -25.61
C PHE A 285 -1.84 12.26 -25.39
N TYR A 286 -2.28 11.37 -26.30
CA TYR A 286 -1.71 10.04 -26.50
C TYR A 286 -0.49 10.15 -27.42
N CYS A 287 0.62 9.57 -26.99
CA CYS A 287 1.89 9.61 -27.73
C CYS A 287 2.51 8.20 -27.72
N PRO A 288 2.81 7.62 -28.89
CA PRO A 288 3.71 6.46 -28.97
C PRO A 288 5.12 6.87 -28.54
N MET A 289 5.83 6.03 -27.78
CA MET A 289 7.21 6.32 -27.34
C MET A 289 8.20 6.25 -28.51
N ARG A 290 7.99 5.31 -29.43
CA ARG A 290 8.87 5.02 -30.57
C ARG A 290 8.15 5.13 -31.91
N LYS A 291 8.94 5.41 -32.94
CA LYS A 291 8.52 5.48 -34.34
C LYS A 291 9.43 4.60 -35.21
N MET A 292 8.86 4.07 -36.29
CA MET A 292 9.60 3.30 -37.28
C MET A 292 10.55 4.22 -38.07
N LEU A 293 11.76 3.74 -38.32
CA LEU A 293 12.71 4.36 -39.24
C LEU A 293 12.38 3.96 -40.68
N LYS A 294 12.62 4.86 -41.65
CA LYS A 294 12.44 4.55 -43.09
C LYS A 294 13.47 3.54 -43.62
N GLN A 295 14.64 3.48 -42.99
CA GLN A 295 15.74 2.55 -43.26
C GLN A 295 16.36 2.19 -41.91
N ARG A 296 16.89 0.97 -41.77
CA ARG A 296 17.60 0.59 -40.54
C ARG A 296 18.78 1.51 -40.30
N ASP A 297 19.07 1.81 -39.04
CA ASP A 297 20.25 2.58 -38.67
C ASP A 297 21.55 1.75 -38.82
N VAL A 298 22.69 2.38 -38.55
CA VAL A 298 24.03 1.74 -38.63
C VAL A 298 24.26 0.61 -37.61
N LEU A 299 23.34 0.40 -36.67
CA LEU A 299 23.36 -0.69 -35.69
C LEU A 299 22.29 -1.76 -36.01
N GLY A 300 21.54 -1.60 -37.10
CA GLY A 300 20.46 -2.50 -37.52
C GLY A 300 19.10 -2.23 -36.86
N ASN A 301 18.95 -1.18 -36.05
CA ASN A 301 17.67 -0.81 -35.44
C ASN A 301 16.69 -0.32 -36.50
N ASP A 302 15.42 -0.70 -36.35
CA ASP A 302 14.29 -0.29 -37.19
C ASP A 302 13.40 0.79 -36.55
N THR A 303 13.72 1.21 -35.31
CA THR A 303 12.96 2.22 -34.56
C THR A 303 13.85 3.26 -33.87
N GLU A 304 13.31 4.44 -33.66
CA GLU A 304 13.90 5.50 -32.83
C GLU A 304 12.86 6.13 -31.89
N LEU A 305 13.30 6.93 -30.92
CA LEU A 305 12.41 7.67 -30.04
C LEU A 305 11.57 8.70 -30.82
N ASN A 306 10.30 8.84 -30.47
CA ASN A 306 9.35 9.78 -31.08
C ASN A 306 9.58 11.21 -30.55
N GLY A 307 10.73 11.82 -30.87
CA GLY A 307 11.05 13.20 -30.47
C GLY A 307 11.35 13.38 -28.96
N VAL A 308 11.54 12.28 -28.23
CA VAL A 308 11.89 12.27 -26.81
C VAL A 308 13.40 12.18 -26.65
N SER A 309 13.98 13.05 -25.81
CA SER A 309 15.39 12.99 -25.42
C SER A 309 15.54 12.86 -23.90
N ILE A 310 16.25 11.84 -23.43
CA ILE A 310 16.48 11.58 -22.00
C ILE A 310 17.66 12.43 -21.50
N GLN A 311 17.40 13.36 -20.58
CA GLN A 311 18.44 14.25 -20.04
C GLN A 311 19.20 13.60 -18.87
N ARG A 312 18.49 12.88 -17.99
CA ARG A 312 19.06 12.05 -16.92
C ARG A 312 17.98 11.19 -16.27
N LEU A 313 18.40 10.13 -15.57
CA LEU A 313 17.57 9.44 -14.58
C LEU A 313 17.61 10.17 -13.22
N LYS A 314 16.55 10.00 -12.43
CA LYS A 314 16.45 10.49 -11.05
C LYS A 314 17.18 9.55 -10.10
N ASN A 315 18.03 10.11 -9.23
CA ASN A 315 18.47 9.41 -8.02
C ASN A 315 17.34 9.50 -6.97
N LYS A 316 16.90 8.37 -6.41
CA LYS A 316 15.66 8.25 -5.62
C LYS A 316 15.86 7.48 -4.32
N LEU A 317 15.11 7.85 -3.28
CA LEU A 317 15.10 7.16 -1.99
C LEU A 317 14.67 5.68 -2.14
N GLY A 318 13.45 5.47 -2.65
CA GLY A 318 12.89 4.17 -3.03
C GLY A 318 12.50 4.14 -4.51
N THR A 319 11.81 3.08 -4.93
CA THR A 319 11.43 2.82 -6.34
C THR A 319 12.65 2.71 -7.27
N ARG A 320 13.80 2.22 -6.77
CA ARG A 320 15.09 2.41 -7.45
C ARG A 320 15.16 1.66 -8.78
N ALA A 321 14.58 0.46 -8.85
CA ALA A 321 14.45 -0.32 -10.08
C ALA A 321 13.64 0.37 -11.19
N LEU A 322 12.64 1.18 -10.84
CA LEU A 322 11.79 1.88 -11.81
C LEU A 322 12.58 3.00 -12.51
N PRO A 323 12.71 3.01 -13.84
CA PRO A 323 13.31 4.12 -14.55
C PRO A 323 12.38 5.35 -14.48
N THR A 324 12.88 6.41 -13.84
CA THR A 324 12.23 7.74 -13.78
C THR A 324 13.21 8.78 -14.30
N ALA A 325 12.83 9.56 -15.30
CA ALA A 325 13.72 10.49 -15.99
C ALA A 325 13.23 11.95 -16.04
N GLU A 326 14.16 12.81 -16.43
CA GLU A 326 13.89 14.14 -17.02
C GLU A 326 13.95 14.01 -18.54
N LEU A 327 12.89 14.48 -19.22
CA LEU A 327 12.73 14.34 -20.66
C LEU A 327 12.58 15.70 -21.32
N GLU A 328 13.35 15.94 -22.38
CA GLU A 328 13.11 17.03 -23.33
C GLU A 328 12.28 16.45 -24.48
N LEU A 329 11.27 17.21 -24.90
CA LEU A 329 10.33 16.85 -25.95
C LEU A 329 10.56 17.82 -27.11
N LYS A 330 10.79 17.29 -28.31
CA LYS A 330 11.00 18.09 -29.52
C LYS A 330 10.29 17.44 -30.70
N ASN A 331 9.27 18.11 -31.24
CA ASN A 331 8.42 17.60 -32.32
C ASN A 331 7.84 16.19 -32.05
N VAL A 332 7.52 15.86 -30.78
CA VAL A 332 6.91 14.57 -30.43
C VAL A 332 5.56 14.45 -31.13
N ARG A 333 5.34 13.38 -31.88
CA ARG A 333 4.10 13.19 -32.65
C ARG A 333 3.00 12.60 -31.77
N ALA A 334 1.84 13.26 -31.71
CA ALA A 334 0.78 12.93 -30.77
C ALA A 334 -0.65 13.03 -31.33
N TRP A 335 -1.57 12.33 -30.67
CA TRP A 335 -3.02 12.43 -30.87
C TRP A 335 -3.68 13.13 -29.67
N LEU A 336 -4.53 14.11 -29.92
CA LEU A 336 -5.35 14.76 -28.89
C LEU A 336 -6.40 13.77 -28.35
N ILE A 337 -6.50 13.60 -27.04
CA ILE A 337 -7.51 12.77 -26.37
C ILE A 337 -8.58 13.67 -25.75
N GLY A 338 -9.82 13.49 -26.19
CA GLY A 338 -10.96 14.32 -25.82
C GLY A 338 -10.93 15.71 -26.45
N GLU A 339 -11.52 16.68 -25.75
CA GLU A 339 -11.66 18.06 -26.23
C GLU A 339 -10.40 18.90 -25.96
N GLU A 340 -9.99 19.70 -26.94
CA GLU A 340 -8.91 20.67 -26.80
C GLU A 340 -9.25 21.70 -25.71
N GLY A 341 -8.32 21.95 -24.78
CA GLY A 341 -8.52 22.80 -23.60
C GLY A 341 -9.17 22.11 -22.40
N ARG A 342 -9.49 20.81 -22.50
CA ARG A 342 -10.18 20.04 -21.45
C ARG A 342 -9.34 18.91 -20.87
N GLY A 343 -8.02 18.91 -21.10
CA GLY A 343 -7.11 17.81 -20.73
C GLY A 343 -7.11 17.47 -19.25
N THR A 344 -7.23 18.47 -18.37
CA THR A 344 -7.31 18.25 -16.91
C THR A 344 -8.55 17.46 -16.49
N LYS A 345 -9.66 17.52 -17.25
CA LYS A 345 -10.85 16.69 -17.05
C LYS A 345 -10.61 15.25 -17.50
N GLU A 346 -9.89 15.07 -18.61
CA GLU A 346 -9.60 13.74 -19.16
C GLU A 346 -8.63 12.96 -18.28
N ILE A 347 -7.51 13.59 -17.87
CA ILE A 347 -6.51 12.92 -17.03
C ILE A 347 -7.03 12.58 -15.62
N ALA A 348 -8.06 13.28 -15.12
CA ALA A 348 -8.69 12.96 -13.83
C ALA A 348 -9.20 11.51 -13.76
N THR A 349 -9.56 10.89 -14.90
CA THR A 349 -9.90 9.46 -14.99
C THR A 349 -8.71 8.59 -14.58
N VAL A 350 -7.54 8.86 -15.16
CA VAL A 350 -6.27 8.16 -14.91
C VAL A 350 -5.83 8.37 -13.46
N LEU A 351 -5.86 9.62 -12.98
CA LEU A 351 -5.48 9.98 -11.62
C LEU A 351 -6.33 9.28 -10.55
N ASN A 352 -7.64 9.13 -10.76
CA ASN A 352 -8.51 8.48 -9.78
C ASN A 352 -8.20 6.98 -9.64
N ILE A 353 -7.98 6.28 -10.75
CA ILE A 353 -7.56 4.86 -10.74
C ILE A 353 -6.17 4.71 -10.12
N ALA A 354 -5.22 5.58 -10.51
CA ALA A 354 -3.87 5.61 -9.94
C ALA A 354 -3.86 5.84 -8.41
N ARG A 355 -4.78 6.67 -7.89
CA ARG A 355 -4.96 6.90 -6.44
C ARG A 355 -5.46 5.67 -5.70
N ILE A 356 -6.37 4.89 -6.29
CA ILE A 356 -6.85 3.63 -5.70
C ILE A 356 -5.71 2.59 -5.71
N HIS A 357 -4.99 2.43 -6.83
CA HIS A 357 -3.79 1.61 -6.89
C HIS A 357 -2.75 1.99 -5.84
N ASN A 358 -2.55 3.28 -5.57
CA ASN A 358 -1.64 3.74 -4.54
C ASN A 358 -2.14 3.36 -3.12
N GLY A 359 -3.44 3.44 -2.85
CA GLY A 359 -4.04 2.95 -1.61
C GLY A 359 -3.83 1.44 -1.42
N VAL A 360 -4.04 0.64 -2.47
CA VAL A 360 -3.86 -0.82 -2.42
C VAL A 360 -2.38 -1.19 -2.34
N THR A 361 -1.50 -0.43 -2.99
CA THR A 361 -0.04 -0.60 -2.86
C THR A 361 0.40 -0.37 -1.42
N ALA A 362 -0.19 0.61 -0.72
CA ALA A 362 0.14 0.90 0.67
C ALA A 362 -0.17 -0.28 1.60
N ILE A 363 -1.36 -0.90 1.47
CA ILE A 363 -1.71 -2.09 2.27
C ILE A 363 -0.97 -3.35 1.80
N GLY A 364 -0.59 -3.47 0.52
CA GLY A 364 0.18 -4.61 0.03
C GLY A 364 1.63 -4.60 0.55
N LEU A 365 2.28 -3.44 0.57
CA LEU A 365 3.61 -3.27 1.17
C LEU A 365 3.57 -3.49 2.68
N TRP A 366 2.63 -2.86 3.40
CA TRP A 366 2.51 -3.02 4.86
C TRP A 366 2.13 -4.45 5.26
N GLY A 367 1.22 -5.11 4.53
CA GLY A 367 0.87 -6.52 4.74
C GLY A 367 2.05 -7.47 4.59
N ARG A 368 2.95 -7.23 3.61
CA ARG A 368 4.21 -7.98 3.51
C ARG A 368 5.12 -7.72 4.71
N GLY A 369 5.24 -6.48 5.18
CA GLY A 369 5.96 -6.15 6.41
C GLY A 369 5.43 -6.92 7.62
N LEU A 370 4.12 -6.90 7.84
CA LEU A 370 3.46 -7.62 8.93
C LEU A 370 3.61 -9.15 8.80
N ALA A 371 3.59 -9.72 7.60
CA ALA A 371 3.84 -11.15 7.38
C ALA A 371 5.28 -11.55 7.81
N VAL A 372 6.28 -10.72 7.51
CA VAL A 372 7.66 -10.92 7.99
C VAL A 372 7.74 -10.79 9.51
N VAL A 373 7.09 -9.77 10.09
CA VAL A 373 7.06 -9.59 11.55
C VAL A 373 6.39 -10.78 12.25
N ARG A 374 5.20 -11.22 11.81
CA ARG A 374 4.53 -12.41 12.35
C ARG A 374 5.42 -13.65 12.35
N ALA A 375 6.13 -13.89 11.25
CA ALA A 375 7.06 -15.00 11.13
C ALA A 375 8.26 -14.86 12.09
N PHE A 376 8.86 -13.66 12.17
CA PHE A 376 9.97 -13.36 13.09
C PHE A 376 9.57 -13.49 14.55
N THR A 377 8.38 -13.03 14.93
CA THR A 377 7.81 -13.11 16.28
C THR A 377 7.70 -14.55 16.80
N LYS A 378 7.51 -15.53 15.91
CA LYS A 378 7.45 -16.97 16.26
C LYS A 378 8.83 -17.55 16.60
N VAL A 379 9.90 -17.07 15.96
CA VAL A 379 11.27 -17.65 16.06
C VAL A 379 12.26 -16.82 16.89
N ARG A 380 11.94 -15.56 17.19
CA ARG A 380 12.83 -14.67 17.96
C ARG A 380 12.60 -14.84 19.46
N VAL A 381 13.68 -15.16 20.18
CA VAL A 381 13.70 -15.25 21.65
C VAL A 381 14.36 -14.01 22.24
N VAL A 382 13.71 -13.40 23.24
CA VAL A 382 14.23 -12.29 24.04
C VAL A 382 13.99 -12.61 25.51
N GLY A 383 15.00 -12.47 26.37
CA GLY A 383 14.90 -12.74 27.82
C GLY A 383 14.38 -14.14 28.18
N GLY A 384 14.76 -15.16 27.40
CA GLY A 384 14.34 -16.55 27.61
C GLY A 384 12.93 -16.93 27.13
N LYS A 385 12.20 -16.02 26.46
CA LYS A 385 10.85 -16.29 25.91
C LYS A 385 10.74 -15.86 24.45
N PRO A 386 9.92 -16.52 23.61
CA PRO A 386 9.55 -16.01 22.29
C PRO A 386 8.95 -14.60 22.36
N LEU A 387 9.04 -13.82 21.28
CA LEU A 387 8.43 -12.49 21.21
C LEU A 387 6.90 -12.52 21.37
N TRP A 388 6.21 -13.58 20.93
CA TRP A 388 4.75 -13.68 21.13
C TRP A 388 4.31 -13.83 22.60
N GLU A 389 5.23 -14.14 23.52
CA GLU A 389 4.94 -14.08 24.97
C GLU A 389 5.20 -12.70 25.59
N ARG A 390 5.75 -11.74 24.83
CA ARG A 390 6.10 -10.41 25.34
C ARG A 390 4.91 -9.47 25.19
N THR A 391 4.19 -9.27 26.30
CA THR A 391 2.94 -8.50 26.39
C THR A 391 3.00 -7.16 25.66
N ALA A 392 3.96 -6.28 25.97
CA ALA A 392 4.08 -4.97 25.33
C ALA A 392 4.36 -5.03 23.82
N PHE A 393 5.16 -6.00 23.37
CA PHE A 393 5.44 -6.21 21.95
C PHE A 393 4.17 -6.69 21.22
N MET A 394 3.47 -7.66 21.80
CA MET A 394 2.23 -8.18 21.22
C MET A 394 1.10 -7.16 21.21
N HIS A 395 1.03 -6.29 22.22
CA HIS A 395 0.07 -5.20 22.24
C HIS A 395 0.28 -4.27 21.04
N ASN A 396 1.50 -3.75 20.84
CA ASN A 396 1.81 -2.89 19.71
C ASN A 396 1.58 -3.59 18.36
N LEU A 397 1.94 -4.87 18.24
CA LEU A 397 1.71 -5.66 17.03
C LEU A 397 0.21 -5.90 16.76
N ALA A 398 -0.61 -6.06 17.79
CA ALA A 398 -2.06 -6.14 17.68
C ALA A 398 -2.66 -4.80 17.24
N LEU A 399 -2.20 -3.66 17.79
CA LEU A 399 -2.64 -2.33 17.34
C LEU A 399 -2.32 -2.09 15.85
N MET A 400 -1.13 -2.48 15.39
CA MET A 400 -0.78 -2.45 13.97
C MET A 400 -1.73 -3.31 13.12
N HIS A 401 -2.01 -4.54 13.56
CA HIS A 401 -2.94 -5.45 12.89
C HIS A 401 -4.37 -4.89 12.82
N THR A 402 -4.82 -4.22 13.89
CA THR A 402 -6.12 -3.56 13.98
C THR A 402 -6.27 -2.41 12.98
N GLU A 403 -5.31 -1.48 12.93
CA GLU A 403 -5.33 -0.39 11.95
C GLU A 403 -5.11 -0.91 10.52
N TYR A 404 -4.33 -1.99 10.35
CA TYR A 404 -4.16 -2.66 9.05
C TYR A 404 -5.47 -3.24 8.53
N ARG A 405 -6.24 -3.97 9.36
CA ARG A 405 -7.61 -4.45 9.02
C ARG A 405 -8.48 -3.31 8.51
N ALA A 406 -8.55 -2.21 9.25
CA ALA A 406 -9.36 -1.04 8.89
C ALA A 406 -8.97 -0.46 7.51
N ASN A 407 -7.67 -0.41 7.22
CA ASN A 407 -7.14 0.04 5.93
C ASN A 407 -7.45 -0.96 4.79
N VAL A 408 -7.41 -2.27 5.04
CA VAL A 408 -7.77 -3.30 4.04
C VAL A 408 -9.26 -3.23 3.68
N LEU A 409 -10.15 -3.16 4.68
CA LEU A 409 -11.59 -3.05 4.45
C LEU A 409 -11.95 -1.77 3.67
N LEU A 410 -11.33 -0.64 4.00
CA LEU A 410 -11.53 0.63 3.27
C LEU A 410 -11.08 0.54 1.80
N ASN A 411 -9.94 -0.11 1.53
CA ASN A 411 -9.47 -0.32 0.15
C ASN A 411 -10.44 -1.17 -0.66
N PHE A 412 -10.93 -2.27 -0.10
CA PHE A 412 -11.83 -3.18 -0.83
C PHE A 412 -13.24 -2.58 -1.01
N PHE A 413 -13.70 -1.78 -0.06
CA PHE A 413 -14.93 -0.97 -0.22
C PHE A 413 -14.81 -0.03 -1.42
N VAL A 414 -13.72 0.74 -1.51
CA VAL A 414 -13.47 1.65 -2.65
C VAL A 414 -13.25 0.89 -3.96
N ALA A 415 -12.61 -0.28 -3.93
CA ALA A 415 -12.46 -1.15 -5.09
C ALA A 415 -13.81 -1.64 -5.64
N GLY A 416 -14.74 -2.06 -4.77
CA GLY A 416 -16.08 -2.48 -5.20
C GLY A 416 -16.94 -1.30 -5.67
N LEU A 417 -16.82 -0.12 -5.04
CA LEU A 417 -17.43 1.11 -5.55
C LEU A 417 -16.97 1.44 -6.98
N LEU A 418 -15.67 1.28 -7.27
CA LEU A 418 -15.14 1.41 -8.64
C LEU A 418 -15.75 0.35 -9.58
N GLY A 419 -15.78 -0.90 -9.13
CA GLY A 419 -16.35 -2.02 -9.89
C GLY A 419 -17.79 -1.80 -10.33
N VAL A 420 -18.63 -1.24 -9.44
CA VAL A 420 -20.02 -0.84 -9.71
C VAL A 420 -20.08 0.28 -10.74
N VAL A 421 -19.34 1.37 -10.53
CA VAL A 421 -19.37 2.56 -11.38
C VAL A 421 -18.88 2.27 -12.80
N GLU A 422 -17.95 1.32 -12.97
CA GLU A 422 -17.46 0.90 -14.29
C GLU A 422 -18.47 0.06 -15.09
N GLN A 423 -19.43 -0.66 -14.47
CA GLN A 423 -20.32 -1.55 -15.22
C GLN A 423 -21.14 -0.80 -16.29
N GLN A 424 -21.60 0.43 -16.02
CA GLN A 424 -22.31 1.24 -17.02
C GLN A 424 -21.42 1.59 -18.23
N GLN A 425 -20.13 1.84 -18.01
CA GLN A 425 -19.19 2.10 -19.10
C GLN A 425 -18.87 0.82 -19.88
N ILE A 426 -18.72 -0.31 -19.19
CA ILE A 426 -18.46 -1.62 -19.81
C ILE A 426 -19.66 -2.06 -20.66
N ALA A 427 -20.89 -1.92 -20.16
CA ALA A 427 -22.12 -2.16 -20.93
C ALA A 427 -22.20 -1.30 -22.20
N THR A 428 -21.88 -0.01 -22.07
CA THR A 428 -21.85 0.92 -23.22
C THR A 428 -20.78 0.53 -24.25
N PHE A 429 -19.59 0.14 -23.80
CA PHE A 429 -18.46 -0.23 -24.65
C PHE A 429 -18.67 -1.57 -25.38
N THR A 430 -19.22 -2.56 -24.69
CA THR A 430 -19.40 -3.94 -25.19
C THR A 430 -20.74 -4.17 -25.90
N GLY A 431 -21.71 -3.27 -25.73
CA GLY A 431 -23.09 -3.46 -26.17
C GLY A 431 -23.88 -4.46 -25.32
N GLN A 432 -23.31 -4.97 -24.22
CA GLN A 432 -24.02 -5.85 -23.29
C GLN A 432 -25.06 -5.05 -22.48
N LYS A 433 -26.21 -5.68 -22.20
CA LYS A 433 -27.18 -5.12 -21.25
C LYS A 433 -26.69 -5.33 -19.82
N LEU A 434 -27.02 -4.38 -18.95
CA LEU A 434 -26.96 -4.60 -17.51
C LEU A 434 -28.20 -5.40 -17.12
N ASP A 435 -28.00 -6.57 -16.54
CA ASP A 435 -29.06 -7.28 -15.82
C ASP A 435 -29.09 -6.78 -14.37
N ASP A 436 -30.29 -6.46 -13.88
CA ASP A 436 -30.56 -6.06 -12.50
C ASP A 436 -30.25 -7.22 -11.54
N ASN A 437 -29.29 -7.04 -10.63
CA ASN A 437 -28.92 -8.04 -9.63
C ASN A 437 -28.87 -7.42 -8.23
N GLU A 438 -28.79 -8.28 -7.21
CA GLU A 438 -28.92 -7.90 -5.79
C GLU A 438 -27.82 -6.96 -5.26
N ARG A 439 -28.08 -6.38 -4.09
CA ARG A 439 -27.12 -5.49 -3.40
C ARG A 439 -25.83 -6.21 -3.04
N LEU A 440 -24.73 -5.47 -3.13
CA LEU A 440 -23.36 -5.97 -2.99
C LEU A 440 -22.91 -5.99 -1.52
N GLY A 441 -23.68 -6.67 -0.67
CA GLY A 441 -23.50 -6.62 0.78
C GLY A 441 -23.66 -5.19 1.29
N CYS A 442 -22.60 -4.61 1.85
CA CYS A 442 -22.58 -3.22 2.32
C CYS A 442 -22.15 -2.19 1.25
N ILE A 443 -21.91 -2.60 0.00
CA ILE A 443 -21.65 -1.71 -1.13
C ILE A 443 -22.98 -1.39 -1.85
N PRO A 444 -23.24 -0.12 -2.24
CA PRO A 444 -24.39 0.23 -3.09
C PRO A 444 -24.39 -0.58 -4.39
N GLY A 445 -25.54 -1.18 -4.74
CA GLY A 445 -25.68 -2.04 -5.92
C GLY A 445 -25.79 -1.29 -7.25
N LEU A 446 -26.03 -2.02 -8.35
CA LEU A 446 -26.25 -1.49 -9.69
C LEU A 446 -27.54 -0.65 -9.83
N GLN A 447 -28.44 -0.75 -8.86
CA GLN A 447 -29.64 0.05 -8.67
C GLN A 447 -29.32 1.41 -7.99
N ASP A 448 -28.17 1.52 -7.33
CA ASP A 448 -27.74 2.67 -6.53
C ASP A 448 -26.44 3.32 -7.09
N VAL A 449 -26.17 3.24 -8.42
CA VAL A 449 -24.89 3.70 -9.04
C VAL A 449 -24.53 5.15 -8.71
N GLN A 450 -25.51 6.05 -8.57
CA GLN A 450 -25.23 7.44 -8.20
C GLN A 450 -24.66 7.54 -6.77
N VAL A 451 -25.16 6.72 -5.82
CA VAL A 451 -24.60 6.61 -4.47
C VAL A 451 -23.18 6.05 -4.55
N ALA A 452 -22.96 5.01 -5.36
CA ALA A 452 -21.63 4.42 -5.56
C ALA A 452 -20.62 5.45 -6.12
N ASN A 453 -21.04 6.26 -7.11
CA ASN A 453 -20.24 7.31 -7.74
C ASN A 453 -19.92 8.47 -6.78
N ASP A 454 -20.92 8.93 -6.02
CA ASP A 454 -20.72 9.96 -4.99
C ASP A 454 -19.73 9.51 -3.91
N LEU A 455 -19.87 8.28 -3.42
CA LEU A 455 -18.94 7.67 -2.45
C LEU A 455 -17.55 7.47 -3.05
N LEU A 456 -17.44 6.95 -4.27
CA LEU A 456 -16.16 6.76 -4.97
C LEU A 456 -15.42 8.10 -5.13
N ARG A 457 -16.14 9.16 -5.53
CA ARG A 457 -15.58 10.51 -5.71
C ARG A 457 -15.05 11.10 -4.40
N LEU A 458 -15.74 10.85 -3.29
CA LEU A 458 -15.35 11.30 -1.97
C LEU A 458 -14.19 10.48 -1.39
N LEU A 459 -14.27 9.16 -1.47
CA LEU A 459 -13.38 8.25 -0.74
C LEU A 459 -12.08 7.95 -1.48
N THR A 460 -12.01 8.08 -2.81
CA THR A 460 -10.77 7.91 -3.57
C THR A 460 -9.60 8.79 -3.06
N PRO A 461 -9.74 10.13 -2.94
CA PRO A 461 -8.67 10.95 -2.37
C PRO A 461 -8.44 10.66 -0.88
N ALA A 462 -9.50 10.45 -0.09
CA ALA A 462 -9.40 10.17 1.34
C ALA A 462 -8.61 8.88 1.64
N LEU A 463 -8.95 7.78 0.94
CA LEU A 463 -8.25 6.51 0.92
C LEU A 463 -6.76 6.73 0.63
N LYS A 464 -6.45 7.37 -0.49
CA LYS A 464 -5.07 7.59 -0.93
C LYS A 464 -4.29 8.39 0.11
N GLY A 465 -4.86 9.49 0.61
CA GLY A 465 -4.23 10.36 1.60
C GLY A 465 -3.96 9.66 2.93
N HIS A 466 -4.93 8.89 3.44
CA HIS A 466 -4.83 8.15 4.70
C HIS A 466 -3.89 6.93 4.58
N CYS A 467 -4.18 5.99 3.67
CA CYS A 467 -3.43 4.73 3.54
C CYS A 467 -1.94 4.96 3.24
N SER A 468 -1.61 6.00 2.45
CA SER A 468 -0.20 6.35 2.18
C SER A 468 0.57 6.74 3.44
N LYS A 469 -0.10 7.34 4.44
CA LYS A 469 0.52 7.78 5.68
C LYS A 469 0.56 6.67 6.73
N THR A 470 -0.51 5.90 6.88
CA THR A 470 -0.56 4.76 7.82
C THR A 470 0.44 3.68 7.45
N ALA A 471 0.58 3.33 6.15
CA ALA A 471 1.53 2.31 5.72
C ALA A 471 3.00 2.67 5.96
N ILE A 472 3.39 3.96 5.89
CA ILE A 472 4.77 4.38 6.22
C ILE A 472 5.05 4.17 7.70
N SER A 473 4.16 4.62 8.58
CA SER A 473 4.29 4.41 10.03
C SER A 473 4.27 2.91 10.37
N GLY A 474 3.33 2.16 9.81
CA GLY A 474 3.25 0.70 10.00
C GLY A 474 4.49 -0.05 9.52
N LEU A 475 5.11 0.36 8.41
CA LEU A 475 6.37 -0.23 7.93
C LEU A 475 7.59 0.18 8.77
N GLN A 476 7.60 1.40 9.32
CA GLN A 476 8.63 1.81 10.28
C GLN A 476 8.60 0.93 11.54
N GLU A 477 7.41 0.73 12.12
CA GLU A 477 7.20 -0.18 13.25
C GLU A 477 7.58 -1.64 12.87
N CYS A 478 7.28 -2.08 11.64
CA CYS A 478 7.71 -3.40 11.17
C CYS A 478 9.24 -3.55 11.09
N MET A 479 9.98 -2.49 10.72
CA MET A 479 11.45 -2.50 10.79
C MET A 479 11.92 -2.60 12.23
N GLU A 480 11.34 -1.82 13.15
CA GLU A 480 11.70 -1.82 14.58
C GLU A 480 11.43 -3.19 15.23
N CYS A 481 10.34 -3.87 14.85
CA CYS A 481 10.02 -5.23 15.31
C CYS A 481 11.12 -6.27 14.99
N LEU A 482 11.91 -6.07 13.93
CA LEU A 482 13.07 -6.90 13.57
C LEU A 482 14.38 -6.40 14.20
N GLY A 483 14.38 -5.23 14.84
CA GLY A 483 15.56 -4.57 15.37
C GLY A 483 16.60 -4.31 14.28
N GLY A 484 17.88 -4.58 14.59
CA GLY A 484 19.00 -4.34 13.67
C GLY A 484 18.85 -5.00 12.30
N VAL A 485 18.22 -6.18 12.22
CA VAL A 485 17.99 -6.90 10.94
C VAL A 485 16.98 -6.14 10.06
N GLY A 486 15.96 -5.52 10.66
CA GLY A 486 14.96 -4.73 9.94
C GLY A 486 15.52 -3.44 9.34
N TYR A 487 16.65 -2.96 9.86
CA TYR A 487 17.37 -1.78 9.36
C TYR A 487 18.35 -2.10 8.21
N LEU A 488 18.62 -3.38 7.93
CA LEU A 488 19.50 -3.77 6.83
C LEU A 488 18.78 -3.70 5.48
N GLU A 489 19.50 -3.26 4.45
CA GLU A 489 19.18 -3.57 3.05
C GLU A 489 19.50 -5.05 2.80
N ASN A 490 18.65 -5.95 3.32
CA ASN A 490 18.87 -7.38 3.25
C ASN A 490 18.90 -7.87 1.80
N ASP A 491 19.85 -8.74 1.47
CA ASP A 491 19.95 -9.41 0.17
C ASP A 491 18.83 -10.44 -0.04
N ASP A 492 18.36 -11.05 1.05
CA ASP A 492 17.16 -11.87 1.11
C ASP A 492 15.91 -11.00 0.97
N MET A 493 15.47 -10.78 -0.28
CA MET A 493 14.34 -9.90 -0.63
C MET A 493 13.03 -10.21 0.08
N GLN A 494 12.86 -11.43 0.62
CA GLN A 494 11.72 -11.83 1.43
C GLN A 494 11.62 -11.05 2.75
N TYR A 495 12.77 -10.69 3.35
CA TYR A 495 12.87 -10.05 4.67
C TYR A 495 13.28 -8.57 4.61
N ASN A 496 13.55 -8.02 3.42
CA ASN A 496 14.01 -6.65 3.26
C ASN A 496 12.88 -5.61 3.47
N ILE A 497 12.52 -5.38 4.74
CA ILE A 497 11.53 -4.36 5.15
C ILE A 497 12.09 -2.95 4.91
N ALA A 498 13.40 -2.72 5.02
CA ALA A 498 14.04 -1.42 4.73
C ALA A 498 13.71 -0.93 3.31
N ARG A 499 13.76 -1.82 2.31
CA ARG A 499 13.28 -1.53 0.94
C ARG A 499 11.81 -1.16 0.92
N LEU A 500 10.93 -1.98 1.52
CA LEU A 500 9.48 -1.71 1.56
C LEU A 500 9.17 -0.35 2.19
N TYR A 501 9.89 0.02 3.26
CA TYR A 501 9.78 1.33 3.90
C TYR A 501 10.25 2.47 2.98
N ARG A 502 11.48 2.40 2.42
CA ARG A 502 11.98 3.41 1.45
C ARG A 502 11.03 3.61 0.27
N ASP A 503 10.47 2.52 -0.21
CA ASP A 503 9.51 2.46 -1.30
C ASP A 503 8.17 3.12 -0.94
N SER A 504 7.62 2.79 0.23
CA SER A 504 6.35 3.35 0.73
C SER A 504 6.38 4.88 0.86
N ASN A 505 7.55 5.47 1.10
CA ASN A 505 7.72 6.92 1.21
C ASN A 505 7.38 7.71 -0.08
N VAL A 506 7.25 7.04 -1.23
CA VAL A 506 6.80 7.69 -2.48
C VAL A 506 5.27 7.92 -2.52
N MET A 507 4.52 7.08 -1.82
CA MET A 507 3.05 7.02 -1.90
C MET A 507 2.34 8.30 -1.43
N PRO A 508 2.76 9.03 -0.37
CA PRO A 508 2.14 10.30 -0.01
C PRO A 508 2.59 11.47 -0.89
N ILE A 509 3.39 11.24 -1.94
CA ILE A 509 3.95 12.28 -2.82
C ILE A 509 3.33 12.20 -4.23
N TRP A 510 3.39 11.04 -4.89
CA TRP A 510 2.84 10.85 -6.24
C TRP A 510 1.31 10.98 -6.29
N GLU A 511 0.75 11.34 -7.44
CA GLU A 511 -0.71 11.48 -7.68
C GLU A 511 -1.48 12.43 -6.72
N GLY A 512 -0.74 13.27 -5.98
CA GLY A 512 -1.22 14.32 -5.08
C GLY A 512 -0.78 14.10 -3.62
N THR A 513 -0.23 15.13 -3.00
CA THR A 513 0.25 15.07 -1.60
C THR A 513 -0.89 14.87 -0.60
N THR A 514 -0.59 14.53 0.65
CA THR A 514 -1.61 14.37 1.71
C THR A 514 -2.50 15.61 1.88
N ASP A 515 -1.96 16.83 1.74
CA ASP A 515 -2.75 18.06 1.74
C ASP A 515 -3.64 18.15 0.50
N MET A 516 -3.10 17.91 -0.70
CA MET A 516 -3.91 17.92 -1.94
C MET A 516 -5.03 16.87 -1.93
N MET A 517 -4.84 15.74 -1.23
CA MET A 517 -5.91 14.75 -1.02
C MET A 517 -6.95 15.23 -0.01
N ALA A 518 -6.51 15.90 1.06
CA ALA A 518 -7.41 16.50 2.04
C ALA A 518 -8.24 17.63 1.41
N ASP A 519 -7.63 18.50 0.60
CA ASP A 519 -8.30 19.57 -0.16
C ASP A 519 -9.27 19.00 -1.21
N ASP A 520 -8.90 17.93 -1.91
CA ASP A 520 -9.80 17.30 -2.87
C ASP A 520 -11.01 16.64 -2.18
N THR A 521 -10.78 15.96 -1.05
CA THR A 521 -11.84 15.37 -0.22
C THR A 521 -12.75 16.44 0.38
N VAL A 522 -12.18 17.47 0.99
CA VAL A 522 -12.92 18.45 1.80
C VAL A 522 -13.34 19.64 0.95
N LEU A 523 -12.40 20.42 0.40
CA LEU A 523 -12.70 21.68 -0.28
C LEU A 523 -13.33 21.52 -1.66
N ARG A 524 -13.04 20.42 -2.36
CA ARG A 524 -13.57 20.16 -3.72
C ARG A 524 -14.80 19.25 -3.74
N VAL A 525 -14.95 18.35 -2.78
CA VAL A 525 -16.15 17.50 -2.64
C VAL A 525 -17.07 18.00 -1.53
N LEU A 526 -16.68 17.90 -0.25
CA LEU A 526 -17.55 18.25 0.88
C LEU A 526 -17.91 19.75 1.01
N PHE A 527 -17.15 20.64 0.38
CA PHE A 527 -17.43 22.09 0.25
C PHE A 527 -17.50 22.52 -1.23
N GLY A 528 -17.70 21.56 -2.14
CA GLY A 528 -17.84 21.80 -3.58
C GLY A 528 -19.28 21.70 -4.08
N LYS A 529 -19.45 21.76 -5.40
CA LYS A 529 -20.78 21.71 -6.05
C LYS A 529 -21.55 20.40 -5.78
N ALA A 530 -20.83 19.29 -5.58
CA ALA A 530 -21.41 17.97 -5.32
C ALA A 530 -21.73 17.72 -3.83
N ARG A 531 -21.44 18.68 -2.93
CA ARG A 531 -21.59 18.53 -1.47
C ARG A 531 -22.91 17.88 -1.06
N ASN A 532 -24.04 18.37 -1.59
CA ASN A 532 -25.36 17.95 -1.13
C ASN A 532 -25.71 16.52 -1.57
N SER A 533 -25.37 16.11 -2.80
CA SER A 533 -25.57 14.73 -3.24
C SER A 533 -24.66 13.79 -2.46
N VAL A 534 -23.37 14.13 -2.34
CA VAL A 534 -22.38 13.31 -1.64
C VAL A 534 -22.70 13.12 -0.15
N LEU A 535 -23.14 14.17 0.55
CA LEU A 535 -23.56 14.06 1.95
C LEU A 535 -24.87 13.27 2.11
N ALA A 536 -25.78 13.32 1.14
CA ALA A 536 -26.99 12.49 1.13
C ALA A 536 -26.67 11.01 0.87
N SER A 537 -25.83 10.73 -0.14
CA SER A 537 -25.34 9.39 -0.50
C SER A 537 -24.56 8.74 0.66
N LEU A 538 -23.61 9.47 1.27
CA LEU A 538 -22.88 9.02 2.46
C LEU A 538 -23.79 8.85 3.67
N GLY A 539 -24.76 9.76 3.86
CA GLY A 539 -25.73 9.67 4.94
C GLY A 539 -26.66 8.47 4.80
N SER A 540 -27.14 8.18 3.60
CA SER A 540 -27.99 7.02 3.31
C SER A 540 -27.26 5.71 3.59
N TRP A 541 -26.04 5.55 3.06
CA TRP A 541 -25.19 4.40 3.35
C TRP A 541 -24.91 4.26 4.85
N PHE A 542 -24.46 5.34 5.50
CA PHE A 542 -24.13 5.31 6.93
C PHE A 542 -25.34 4.97 7.81
N GLN A 543 -26.53 5.50 7.52
CA GLN A 543 -27.74 5.13 8.27
C GLN A 543 -28.15 3.69 8.04
N ALA A 544 -28.03 3.15 6.82
CA ALA A 544 -28.29 1.72 6.57
C ALA A 544 -27.38 0.81 7.42
N VAL A 545 -26.08 1.15 7.53
CA VAL A 545 -25.14 0.42 8.41
C VAL A 545 -25.54 0.53 9.88
N ILE A 546 -25.82 1.74 10.38
CA ILE A 546 -26.19 1.94 11.79
C ILE A 546 -27.50 1.23 12.15
N THR A 547 -28.49 1.21 11.25
CA THR A 547 -29.72 0.44 11.43
C THR A 547 -29.42 -1.06 11.54
N GLN A 548 -28.66 -1.62 10.59
CA GLN A 548 -28.28 -3.03 10.59
C GLN A 548 -27.51 -3.43 11.86
N VAL A 549 -26.60 -2.58 12.34
CA VAL A 549 -25.85 -2.84 13.59
C VAL A 549 -26.79 -2.79 14.80
N ASN A 550 -27.63 -1.76 14.93
CA ASN A 550 -28.54 -1.64 16.06
C ASN A 550 -29.56 -2.78 16.13
N GLU A 551 -30.05 -3.28 14.98
CA GLU A 551 -30.97 -4.43 14.91
C GLU A 551 -30.35 -5.73 15.46
N SER A 552 -29.02 -5.86 15.44
CA SER A 552 -28.31 -7.00 16.04
C SER A 552 -28.30 -6.99 17.58
N ASN A 553 -28.57 -5.83 18.19
CA ASN A 553 -28.37 -5.48 19.61
C ASN A 553 -26.90 -5.51 20.10
N ASP A 554 -25.94 -5.80 19.23
CA ASP A 554 -24.50 -5.70 19.53
C ASP A 554 -23.98 -4.27 19.29
N PHE A 555 -22.78 -3.95 19.79
CA PHE A 555 -22.01 -2.73 19.46
C PHE A 555 -22.70 -1.36 19.70
N ASN A 556 -23.65 -1.28 20.63
CA ASN A 556 -24.40 -0.04 20.92
C ASN A 556 -23.51 1.19 21.21
N GLU A 557 -22.40 1.02 21.93
CA GLU A 557 -21.46 2.13 22.25
C GLU A 557 -20.69 2.62 21.02
N GLN A 558 -20.23 1.69 20.18
CA GLN A 558 -19.52 1.97 18.94
C GLN A 558 -20.46 2.66 17.94
N CYS A 559 -21.72 2.22 17.86
CA CYS A 559 -22.78 2.90 17.12
C CYS A 559 -23.01 4.34 17.63
N ASN A 560 -23.10 4.55 18.94
CA ASN A 560 -23.25 5.90 19.52
C ASN A 560 -22.05 6.80 19.18
N THR A 561 -20.82 6.27 19.28
CA THR A 561 -19.59 6.95 18.89
C THR A 561 -19.61 7.37 17.41
N LEU A 562 -19.95 6.44 16.50
CA LEU A 562 -20.10 6.74 15.07
C LEU A 562 -21.17 7.80 14.80
N GLN A 563 -22.32 7.74 15.48
CA GLN A 563 -23.37 8.75 15.35
C GLN A 563 -22.92 10.14 15.82
N VAL A 564 -22.14 10.23 16.91
CA VAL A 564 -21.56 11.50 17.39
C VAL A 564 -20.57 12.06 16.36
N TRP A 565 -19.68 11.22 15.83
CA TRP A 565 -18.74 11.61 14.78
C TRP A 565 -19.44 12.06 13.50
N TRP A 566 -20.50 11.36 13.07
CA TRP A 566 -21.34 11.73 11.93
C TRP A 566 -22.07 13.06 12.15
N LYS A 567 -22.63 13.29 13.34
CA LYS A 567 -23.21 14.60 13.72
C LYS A 567 -22.15 15.71 13.63
N GLY A 568 -20.94 15.47 14.13
CA GLY A 568 -19.81 16.40 14.02
C GLY A 568 -19.39 16.71 12.57
N LEU A 569 -19.30 15.70 11.71
CA LEU A 569 -18.98 15.87 10.29
C LEU A 569 -20.07 16.67 9.55
N LYS A 570 -21.36 16.41 9.84
CA LYS A 570 -22.46 17.23 9.31
C LYS A 570 -22.43 18.66 9.84
N LEU A 571 -22.05 18.87 11.10
CA LEU A 571 -21.95 20.21 11.70
C LEU A 571 -20.84 21.02 11.02
N ILE A 572 -19.63 20.48 10.94
CA ILE A 572 -18.50 21.21 10.34
C ILE A 572 -18.72 21.47 8.84
N THR A 573 -19.28 20.52 8.09
CA THR A 573 -19.60 20.72 6.67
C THR A 573 -20.75 21.70 6.46
N SER A 574 -21.63 21.93 7.44
CA SER A 574 -22.77 22.85 7.30
C SER A 574 -22.53 24.26 7.83
N GLN A 575 -21.72 24.43 8.88
CA GLN A 575 -21.57 25.71 9.58
C GLN A 575 -20.20 26.38 9.41
N ALA A 576 -19.13 25.62 9.14
CA ALA A 576 -17.81 26.22 9.00
C ALA A 576 -17.66 27.01 7.70
N SER A 577 -16.84 28.06 7.73
CA SER A 577 -16.39 28.74 6.52
C SER A 577 -15.50 27.82 5.66
N ARG A 578 -15.27 28.20 4.40
CA ARG A 578 -14.38 27.45 3.51
C ARG A 578 -12.93 27.48 4.02
N GLU A 579 -12.52 28.61 4.58
CA GLU A 579 -11.20 28.90 5.13
C GLU A 579 -10.98 28.15 6.46
N GLU A 580 -12.01 28.06 7.31
CA GLU A 580 -11.97 27.21 8.51
C GLU A 580 -11.88 25.72 8.17
N ALA A 581 -12.56 25.29 7.10
CA ALA A 581 -12.47 23.94 6.59
C ALA A 581 -11.09 23.65 5.98
N GLU A 582 -10.50 24.61 5.27
CA GLU A 582 -9.15 24.54 4.69
C GLU A 582 -8.10 24.31 5.78
N MET A 583 -8.09 25.15 6.83
CA MET A 583 -7.25 24.97 8.01
C MET A 583 -7.37 23.58 8.64
N LYS A 584 -8.57 22.97 8.60
CA LYS A 584 -8.90 21.69 9.24
C LYS A 584 -8.94 20.50 8.27
N CYS A 585 -8.52 20.66 7.00
CA CYS A 585 -8.78 19.68 5.94
C CYS A 585 -8.31 18.27 6.28
N ARG A 586 -7.07 18.11 6.80
CA ARG A 586 -6.57 16.79 7.21
C ARG A 586 -7.39 16.18 8.34
N ALA A 587 -7.80 16.95 9.34
CA ALA A 587 -8.58 16.45 10.47
C ALA A 587 -10.00 16.03 10.03
N ILE A 588 -10.62 16.78 9.11
CA ILE A 588 -11.92 16.45 8.53
C ILE A 588 -11.82 15.17 7.68
N MET A 589 -10.78 15.05 6.84
CA MET A 589 -10.51 13.85 6.05
C MET A 589 -10.27 12.62 6.94
N THR A 590 -9.46 12.73 7.99
CA THR A 590 -9.24 11.65 8.97
C THR A 590 -10.55 11.25 9.65
N ARG A 591 -11.36 12.22 10.13
CA ARG A 591 -12.63 11.93 10.79
C ARG A 591 -13.66 11.27 9.84
N LEU A 592 -13.67 11.63 8.56
CA LEU A 592 -14.46 10.94 7.53
C LEU A 592 -13.98 9.48 7.38
N VAL A 593 -12.67 9.27 7.28
CA VAL A 593 -12.09 7.91 7.17
C VAL A 593 -12.41 7.08 8.41
N ASP A 594 -12.30 7.64 9.62
CA ASP A 594 -12.67 6.97 10.86
C ASP A 594 -14.15 6.53 10.86
N ILE A 595 -15.08 7.37 10.40
CA ILE A 595 -16.50 7.01 10.31
C ILE A 595 -16.71 5.81 9.37
N VAL A 596 -16.05 5.81 8.20
CA VAL A 596 -16.17 4.72 7.22
C VAL A 596 -15.48 3.45 7.71
N GLN A 597 -14.26 3.54 8.24
CA GLN A 597 -13.52 2.40 8.79
C GLN A 597 -14.26 1.75 9.96
N GLY A 598 -14.71 2.55 10.93
CA GLY A 598 -15.49 2.04 12.07
C GLY A 598 -16.79 1.37 11.61
N SER A 599 -17.51 1.96 10.65
CA SER A 599 -18.70 1.34 10.05
C SER A 599 -18.39 0.00 9.38
N LEU A 600 -17.31 -0.09 8.59
CA LEU A 600 -16.91 -1.33 7.91
C LEU A 600 -16.44 -2.42 8.89
N LEU A 601 -15.76 -2.05 9.98
CA LEU A 601 -15.34 -2.98 11.03
C LEU A 601 -16.53 -3.61 11.76
N LEU A 602 -17.57 -2.81 12.08
CA LEU A 602 -18.78 -3.34 12.70
C LEU A 602 -19.53 -4.30 11.77
N ILE A 603 -19.62 -3.98 10.47
CA ILE A 603 -20.22 -4.89 9.47
C ILE A 603 -19.41 -6.19 9.35
N ASP A 604 -18.07 -6.10 9.28
CA ASP A 604 -17.21 -7.28 9.20
C ASP A 604 -17.39 -8.17 10.43
N ALA A 605 -17.42 -7.60 11.65
CA ALA A 605 -17.65 -8.36 12.88
C ALA A 605 -19.05 -8.99 12.93
N LEU A 606 -20.10 -8.28 12.52
CA LEU A 606 -21.47 -8.79 12.54
C LEU A 606 -21.77 -9.88 11.50
N ARG A 607 -21.05 -9.88 10.37
CA ARG A 607 -21.29 -10.80 9.24
C ARG A 607 -21.39 -12.26 9.66
N ASP A 608 -20.51 -12.69 10.56
CA ASP A 608 -20.40 -14.07 11.06
C ASP A 608 -20.15 -14.15 12.57
N ARG A 609 -20.11 -13.03 13.29
CA ARG A 609 -19.80 -12.93 14.73
C ARG A 609 -18.46 -13.60 15.11
N ASP A 610 -17.47 -13.52 14.21
CA ASP A 610 -16.11 -14.00 14.46
C ASP A 610 -15.46 -13.24 15.63
N GLU A 611 -14.93 -14.00 16.59
CA GLU A 611 -14.34 -13.46 17.83
C GLU A 611 -13.21 -12.47 17.55
N VAL A 612 -12.36 -12.74 16.56
CA VAL A 612 -11.21 -11.87 16.23
C VAL A 612 -11.69 -10.59 15.58
N ALA A 613 -12.68 -10.65 14.69
CA ALA A 613 -13.28 -9.47 14.08
C ALA A 613 -13.95 -8.55 15.13
N ILE A 614 -14.63 -9.12 16.13
CA ILE A 614 -15.18 -8.39 17.28
C ILE A 614 -14.04 -7.69 18.05
N LEU A 615 -13.01 -8.43 18.45
CA LEU A 615 -11.85 -7.88 19.18
C LEU A 615 -11.13 -6.77 18.41
N VAL A 616 -10.98 -6.90 17.08
CA VAL A 616 -10.38 -5.87 16.23
C VAL A 616 -11.26 -4.63 16.14
N ALA A 617 -12.58 -4.78 15.99
CA ALA A 617 -13.49 -3.65 15.98
C ALA A 617 -13.44 -2.88 17.33
N GLU A 618 -13.53 -3.57 18.46
CA GLU A 618 -13.42 -2.96 19.78
C GLU A 618 -12.06 -2.29 20.01
N SER A 619 -10.95 -2.98 19.68
CA SER A 619 -9.59 -2.45 19.76
C SER A 619 -9.48 -1.14 18.97
N TRP A 620 -10.01 -1.11 17.74
CA TRP A 620 -9.98 0.07 16.90
C TRP A 620 -10.73 1.24 17.52
N PHE A 621 -11.95 1.04 18.02
CA PHE A 621 -12.71 2.09 18.69
C PHE A 621 -12.02 2.60 19.97
N ARG A 622 -11.43 1.72 20.79
CA ARG A 622 -10.64 2.11 21.97
C ARG A 622 -9.46 3.01 21.57
N CYS A 623 -8.70 2.65 20.53
CA CYS A 623 -7.57 3.46 20.05
C CYS A 623 -7.97 4.85 19.52
N LYS A 624 -9.22 5.06 19.10
CA LYS A 624 -9.73 6.36 18.64
C LYS A 624 -10.36 7.19 19.77
N ASN A 625 -10.46 6.63 20.99
CA ASN A 625 -10.91 7.33 22.19
C ASN A 625 -9.73 7.51 23.17
N ALA A 626 -9.20 8.73 23.25
CA ALA A 626 -8.03 9.05 24.08
C ALA A 626 -8.20 8.72 25.57
N ASN A 627 -9.44 8.68 26.08
CA ASN A 627 -9.72 8.35 27.48
C ASN A 627 -9.72 6.83 27.74
N ALA A 628 -10.05 6.00 26.74
CA ALA A 628 -10.15 4.55 26.87
C ALA A 628 -8.78 3.86 27.04
N ILE A 629 -7.68 4.55 26.69
CA ILE A 629 -6.30 4.06 26.85
C ILE A 629 -5.93 3.89 28.34
N LEU A 630 -6.66 4.54 29.25
CA LEU A 630 -6.43 4.50 30.70
C LEU A 630 -7.38 3.54 31.45
N GLU A 631 -8.25 2.80 30.75
CA GLU A 631 -9.24 1.93 31.38
C GLU A 631 -8.62 0.60 31.89
N HIS A 632 -9.08 0.16 33.06
CA HIS A 632 -8.51 -0.99 33.76
C HIS A 632 -9.14 -2.33 33.35
N GLY A 633 -8.47 -3.07 32.45
CA GLY A 633 -8.67 -4.51 32.25
C GLY A 633 -7.55 -5.34 32.89
N THR A 634 -7.69 -6.67 32.95
CA THR A 634 -6.55 -7.53 33.33
C THR A 634 -5.56 -7.61 32.16
N TRP A 635 -4.27 -7.45 32.43
CA TRP A 635 -3.24 -7.52 31.38
C TRP A 635 -3.16 -8.91 30.72
N THR A 636 -3.60 -9.96 31.44
CA THR A 636 -3.70 -11.33 30.93
C THR A 636 -4.77 -11.49 29.87
N ASP A 637 -5.94 -10.89 30.05
CA ASP A 637 -7.03 -10.96 29.06
C ASP A 637 -6.67 -10.14 27.82
N GLN A 638 -6.10 -8.95 28.01
CA GLN A 638 -5.61 -8.13 26.90
C GLN A 638 -4.51 -8.85 26.11
N GLN A 639 -3.55 -9.52 26.76
CA GLN A 639 -2.52 -10.30 26.05
C GLN A 639 -3.12 -11.45 25.24
N LEU A 640 -4.17 -12.13 25.75
CA LEU A 640 -4.86 -13.18 24.99
C LEU A 640 -5.59 -12.61 23.78
N ALA A 641 -6.25 -11.44 23.91
CA ALA A 641 -6.86 -10.73 22.79
C ALA A 641 -5.81 -10.29 21.75
N ASP A 642 -4.69 -9.73 22.19
CA ASP A 642 -3.60 -9.27 21.31
C ASP A 642 -3.00 -10.44 20.50
N VAL A 643 -2.80 -11.60 21.13
CA VAL A 643 -2.36 -12.83 20.43
C VAL A 643 -3.41 -13.29 19.40
N LYS A 644 -4.71 -13.20 19.72
CA LYS A 644 -5.79 -13.54 18.78
C LYS A 644 -5.86 -12.58 17.58
N ILE A 645 -5.67 -11.29 17.79
CA ILE A 645 -5.65 -10.27 16.72
C ILE A 645 -4.50 -10.51 15.72
N VAL A 646 -3.35 -10.99 16.20
CA VAL A 646 -2.15 -11.18 15.38
C VAL A 646 -2.09 -12.56 14.70
N PHE A 647 -2.53 -13.62 15.38
CA PHE A 647 -2.37 -15.01 14.91
C PHE A 647 -3.68 -15.79 14.72
N GLY A 648 -4.82 -15.19 15.02
CA GLY A 648 -6.13 -15.85 14.99
C GLY A 648 -6.45 -16.65 16.26
N THR A 649 -7.55 -17.40 16.24
CA THR A 649 -8.02 -18.20 17.39
C THR A 649 -7.10 -19.38 17.73
N ASN A 650 -6.35 -19.88 16.76
CA ASN A 650 -5.31 -20.87 16.99
C ASN A 650 -4.06 -20.18 17.57
N ARG A 651 -3.58 -20.63 18.73
CA ARG A 651 -2.26 -20.22 19.23
C ARG A 651 -1.20 -20.57 18.16
N PRO A 652 -0.11 -19.78 18.04
CA PRO A 652 1.00 -20.14 17.15
C PRO A 652 1.43 -21.58 17.42
N GLU A 653 1.46 -22.42 16.39
CA GLU A 653 2.10 -23.72 16.49
C GLU A 653 3.56 -23.48 16.85
N VAL A 654 3.91 -23.81 18.09
CA VAL A 654 5.25 -23.61 18.61
C VAL A 654 6.16 -24.57 17.86
N VAL A 655 7.02 -24.04 16.98
CA VAL A 655 8.26 -24.74 16.61
C VAL A 655 8.98 -24.97 17.95
N PRO A 656 9.05 -26.21 18.47
CA PRO A 656 9.29 -26.41 19.90
C PRO A 656 10.58 -25.73 20.33
N CYS A 657 10.46 -24.70 21.18
CA CYS A 657 11.64 -24.15 21.80
C CYS A 657 12.22 -25.25 22.68
N LEU A 658 13.50 -25.57 22.48
CA LEU A 658 14.14 -26.74 23.11
C LEU A 658 14.21 -26.66 24.64
N TRP A 659 13.78 -25.53 25.21
CA TRP A 659 13.48 -25.36 26.62
C TRP A 659 12.36 -26.28 27.13
N ASP A 660 11.34 -26.60 26.33
CA ASP A 660 10.29 -27.56 26.74
C ASP A 660 10.82 -29.01 26.76
N GLU A 661 11.76 -29.36 25.88
CA GLU A 661 12.49 -30.64 25.97
C GLU A 661 13.48 -30.65 27.13
N ALA A 662 14.19 -29.55 27.38
CA ALA A 662 15.12 -29.43 28.50
C ALA A 662 14.40 -29.51 29.86
N ALA A 663 13.26 -28.83 30.03
CA ALA A 663 12.45 -28.92 31.25
C ALA A 663 11.96 -30.35 31.51
N ARG A 664 11.59 -31.09 30.46
CA ARG A 664 11.23 -32.52 30.55
C ARG A 664 12.43 -33.42 30.86
N MET A 665 13.63 -33.10 30.35
CA MET A 665 14.86 -33.87 30.62
C MET A 665 15.45 -33.64 32.02
N TYR A 666 15.29 -32.44 32.60
CA TYR A 666 15.94 -32.05 33.87
C TYR A 666 15.03 -32.11 35.11
N GLY A 667 13.84 -32.73 35.01
CA GLY A 667 13.01 -33.10 36.17
C GLY A 667 12.47 -31.95 37.02
N LYS A 668 12.64 -30.69 36.61
CA LYS A 668 12.01 -29.53 37.25
C LYS A 668 10.63 -29.34 36.65
N SER A 669 9.60 -29.57 37.46
CA SER A 669 8.21 -29.29 37.09
C SER A 669 8.07 -27.85 36.59
N ALA A 670 7.70 -27.68 35.32
CA ALA A 670 7.14 -26.42 34.88
C ALA A 670 5.94 -26.08 35.76
N PRO A 671 5.73 -24.80 36.17
CA PRO A 671 4.48 -24.41 36.81
C PRO A 671 3.33 -24.78 35.87
N PRO A 672 2.20 -25.27 36.40
CA PRO A 672 1.21 -25.98 35.59
C PRO A 672 0.70 -25.10 34.46
N VAL A 673 0.96 -25.54 33.22
CA VAL A 673 0.31 -25.01 32.03
C VAL A 673 -1.19 -25.23 32.21
N LEU A 674 -1.95 -24.14 32.34
CA LEU A 674 -3.40 -24.16 32.56
C LEU A 674 -4.11 -24.89 31.41
N THR A 675 -4.28 -26.19 31.60
CA THR A 675 -4.87 -27.16 30.66
C THR A 675 -5.99 -27.92 31.37
N LYS A 676 -6.95 -27.17 31.91
CA LYS A 676 -8.28 -27.66 32.30
C LYS A 676 -9.24 -26.48 32.43
N TRP A 677 -10.10 -26.33 31.43
CA TRP A 677 -11.33 -25.58 31.57
C TRP A 677 -12.33 -26.46 32.34
N GLN A 678 -12.76 -26.02 33.52
CA GLN A 678 -13.98 -26.50 34.17
C GLN A 678 -14.75 -25.28 34.66
N GLU A 679 -16.02 -25.20 34.27
CA GLU A 679 -16.94 -24.18 34.75
C GLU A 679 -17.25 -24.41 36.24
N GLY A 680 -17.19 -23.33 37.03
CA GLY A 680 -17.48 -23.34 38.47
C GLY A 680 -18.21 -22.05 38.87
N PRO A 681 -19.18 -22.10 39.79
CA PRO A 681 -20.24 -21.09 39.85
C PRO A 681 -19.88 -19.78 40.58
N ARG A 682 -20.59 -18.71 40.20
CA ARG A 682 -20.52 -17.37 40.81
C ARG A 682 -20.95 -17.39 42.29
N GLY A 683 -20.15 -16.86 43.21
CA GLY A 683 -20.50 -16.77 44.63
C GLY A 683 -19.63 -15.84 45.50
N LYS A 684 -20.14 -14.62 45.73
CA LYS A 684 -19.86 -13.61 46.78
C LYS A 684 -18.63 -13.72 47.73
N ALA A 685 -17.81 -12.66 47.69
CA ALA A 685 -17.33 -11.81 48.81
C ALA A 685 -16.47 -12.37 49.98
N MET A 686 -15.32 -11.74 50.23
CA MET A 686 -15.03 -11.09 51.53
C MET A 686 -13.87 -10.06 51.48
N HIS A 687 -13.69 -9.36 52.61
CA HIS A 687 -12.92 -8.11 52.81
C HIS A 687 -11.43 -8.29 53.16
N ASP A 688 -10.71 -7.16 53.08
CA ASP A 688 -9.53 -6.73 53.86
C ASP A 688 -8.29 -7.62 54.03
N SER A 689 -7.16 -7.11 53.55
CA SER A 689 -5.93 -6.99 54.36
C SER A 689 -4.98 -5.95 53.73
N GLY A 690 -4.54 -4.97 54.53
CA GLY A 690 -3.67 -3.89 54.06
C GLY A 690 -2.20 -4.31 53.94
N ILE A 691 -1.46 -3.64 53.05
CA ILE A 691 -0.01 -3.81 52.90
C ILE A 691 0.69 -2.48 53.20
N THR A 692 1.62 -2.51 54.16
CA THR A 692 2.44 -1.38 54.59
C THR A 692 3.63 -1.17 53.65
N LEU A 693 3.90 0.08 53.27
CA LEU A 693 5.07 0.46 52.47
C LEU A 693 6.37 0.34 53.28
N LEU A 694 7.37 -0.35 52.71
CA LEU A 694 8.74 -0.40 53.22
C LEU A 694 9.70 0.30 52.26
N HIS A 695 10.27 1.42 52.69
CA HIS A 695 11.38 2.08 52.00
C HIS A 695 12.70 1.34 52.25
N SER A 696 13.36 0.87 51.19
CA SER A 696 14.74 0.36 51.24
C SER A 696 15.76 1.46 50.92
N ARG A 697 16.81 1.56 51.75
CA ARG A 697 17.87 2.58 51.67
C ARG A 697 18.86 2.32 50.54
N VAL A 698 19.47 3.39 50.03
CA VAL A 698 20.67 3.36 49.18
C VAL A 698 21.92 3.24 50.08
N PRO A 699 22.95 2.44 49.74
CA PRO A 699 24.23 2.43 50.45
C PRO A 699 25.27 3.37 49.80
N ASP A 700 25.96 4.17 50.62
CA ASP A 700 27.14 4.94 50.23
C ASP A 700 28.38 4.04 50.04
N TYR A 701 29.31 4.47 49.16
CA TYR A 701 30.65 3.89 49.02
C TYR A 701 31.72 4.89 49.49
N PRO A 702 32.68 4.49 50.35
CA PRO A 702 33.81 5.34 50.75
C PRO A 702 34.95 5.30 49.72
N GLY A 703 35.60 6.44 49.51
CA GLY A 703 36.77 6.56 48.62
C GLY A 703 38.12 6.41 49.34
N VAL A 704 39.19 6.16 48.57
CA VAL A 704 40.59 6.26 48.99
C VAL A 704 41.43 6.90 47.87
N ASN A 705 42.36 7.78 48.25
CA ASN A 705 43.34 8.46 47.37
C ASN A 705 44.36 7.46 46.76
N ASN A 706 45.28 7.76 45.82
CA ASN A 706 46.11 8.97 45.68
C ASN A 706 47.05 8.87 44.45
N GLN A 707 47.73 9.97 44.09
CA GLN A 707 48.98 10.07 43.30
C GLN A 707 48.97 9.65 41.80
N SER A 708 49.83 10.15 40.90
CA SER A 708 50.49 11.47 40.65
C SER A 708 51.33 11.38 39.36
N SER A 709 51.88 12.49 38.83
CA SER A 709 52.76 12.61 37.62
C SER A 709 52.10 12.30 36.26
N ASP A 710 52.37 12.99 35.14
CA ASP A 710 53.25 14.15 34.89
C ASP A 710 52.73 15.08 33.77
N LYS A 711 53.26 16.31 33.73
CA LYS A 711 53.14 17.34 32.67
C LYS A 711 54.54 17.47 31.97
N PRO A 712 54.86 18.39 31.00
CA PRO A 712 54.15 19.61 30.56
C PRO A 712 54.22 19.97 29.04
N GLN A 713 53.80 21.22 28.74
CA GLN A 713 54.20 22.13 27.61
C GLN A 713 53.32 22.07 26.34
N GLN A 714 53.07 23.12 25.53
CA GLN A 714 53.27 24.61 25.55
C GLN A 714 52.41 25.23 24.40
N HIS A 715 52.14 26.54 24.18
CA HIS A 715 52.24 27.79 24.96
C HIS A 715 51.31 28.88 24.33
N ALA A 716 50.69 29.76 25.14
CA ALA A 716 50.17 31.13 24.80
C ALA A 716 49.09 31.32 23.67
N GLY A 717 48.17 32.30 23.75
CA GLY A 717 47.81 33.21 24.84
C GLY A 717 47.06 34.49 24.39
N ARG A 718 46.37 35.14 25.34
CA ARG A 718 45.64 36.44 25.27
C ARG A 718 44.29 36.46 24.53
N LYS A 719 43.30 37.30 24.92
CA LYS A 719 42.84 37.84 26.23
C LYS A 719 41.61 38.73 25.94
N ARG A 720 40.44 38.44 26.52
CA ARG A 720 39.43 39.38 27.10
C ARG A 720 38.13 38.63 27.41
N ALA A 721 37.42 39.11 28.43
CA ALA A 721 36.22 38.54 29.04
C ALA A 721 35.24 39.68 29.37
N PRO A 722 34.11 39.45 30.06
CA PRO A 722 33.20 38.29 30.08
C PRO A 722 31.78 38.70 29.64
N LYS A 723 30.82 37.75 29.58
CA LYS A 723 29.52 37.86 30.29
C LYS A 723 28.60 36.64 30.11
N ASP A 724 28.00 36.29 31.24
CA ASP A 724 26.63 35.80 31.46
C ASP A 724 26.15 34.53 30.73
N SER A 725 26.08 33.46 31.54
CA SER A 725 25.38 32.21 31.31
C SER A 725 23.86 32.38 31.26
N LEU A 726 23.18 31.65 30.37
CA LEU A 726 21.75 31.35 30.51
C LEU A 726 21.46 29.92 30.05
N GLN A 727 20.89 29.12 30.95
CA GLN A 727 20.51 27.74 30.70
C GLN A 727 19.21 27.67 29.89
N ILE A 728 19.12 26.67 29.02
CA ILE A 728 17.89 26.33 28.30
C ILE A 728 16.99 25.53 29.26
N ALA A 729 15.86 26.10 29.64
CA ALA A 729 14.78 25.39 30.32
C ALA A 729 13.67 25.04 29.30
N VAL A 730 13.47 23.76 29.05
CA VAL A 730 12.35 23.26 28.24
C VAL A 730 11.11 23.22 29.13
N VAL A 731 10.14 24.10 28.87
CA VAL A 731 8.83 24.06 29.53
C VAL A 731 7.85 23.34 28.60
N MET A 732 7.41 22.15 28.99
CA MET A 732 6.19 21.55 28.46
C MET A 732 4.99 22.15 29.19
N ALA A 733 4.06 22.74 28.45
CA ALA A 733 2.79 23.24 28.97
C ALA A 733 1.62 22.51 28.31
N ASN A 734 0.96 21.64 29.08
CA ASN A 734 -0.41 21.21 28.78
C ASN A 734 -1.36 22.31 29.22
N GLU A 735 -2.22 22.82 28.34
CA GLU A 735 -3.32 23.69 28.75
C GLU A 735 -4.67 23.24 28.17
N THR A 736 -5.50 22.72 29.07
CA THR A 736 -6.96 22.78 28.97
C THR A 736 -7.49 23.44 30.24
N THR A 737 -7.97 24.67 30.16
CA THR A 737 -9.35 25.04 30.59
C THR A 737 -9.66 26.51 30.32
N CYS A 738 -10.95 26.81 30.17
CA CYS A 738 -11.49 28.15 30.00
C CYS A 738 -11.20 29.09 31.18
N PHE A 739 -11.09 30.39 30.91
CA PHE A 739 -11.87 31.38 31.66
C PHE A 739 -12.26 32.58 30.79
N ARG A 740 -13.37 33.23 31.16
CA ARG A 740 -13.99 34.36 30.44
C ARG A 740 -13.18 35.66 30.58
N LYS A 741 -13.03 36.40 29.49
CA LYS A 741 -13.71 37.70 29.32
C LYS A 741 -13.76 38.13 27.87
#